data_AF-A0A4P5WJ94-F1
#
_entry.id   AF-A0A4P5WJ94-F1
#
_cell.length_a   1.000
_cell.length_b   1.000
_cell.length_c   1.000
_cell.angle_alpha   90.00
_cell.angle_beta   90.00
_cell.angle_gamma   90.00
#
_symmetry.space_group_name_H-M   'P 1'
#
loop_
_entity.id
_entity.type
_entity.pdbx_description
1 polymer ?
#
loop_
_entity_poly.entity_id
_entity_poly.type
_entity_poly.pdbx_seq_one_letter_code
_entity_poly.pdbx_strand_id
1 'polypeptide(L)'
;MDDQKRAKLLAAGLGAVVAVYFGRSIVTNWVMGPIRDLERKVTTAESQAEKLADQEIQLNVAQRNLKDWKAISLPGDLDSAQRLYREWVFDLARQCGFSGSGFEVIPGARSAQKEYSTVAVEIKKAEVDLQGLARFLYLFDQSALLHRISGMKVDSPGAQGNPRLAVTLTVEGMSVTGTENRAELLPRTRLVGGIDEKSQVLKALPNELFPVQPDGFEPFLVRLDRELLQVVEVSDAGWKVVRGYAGTKAAVHADEATVELFPVLWDRREKRLEDYQALVASSPFVLPAAPKTWSPKLAGVSDKTIRPGEVVSLTAKLDNADPELGVPSFAIEEAAEGMAIDAATGQFTWTPAESLQPGKYSALVAAVQSGKPDQKISSKLTITIQEQNVAPKITVQTAATVVLGREFSLQATATDDGPAESLKYSLGGGAPEGLGIDAKSGLLKWMPARSFTPGKYDITVNVTDGGRDPKSASAKIALDVQDDYAAMTTLTGTVSRDGTWFAWLRNRGTGVTLKLKAGETVRISEIAAEITEITARHVLLKDQAGIWKLVLGGALRERVLEVPAAPATPVTEAVPPTVAPAAAPGASEPSLPAAPGAVPAEPAPAEAPAATQPAAPAESAPGTPAAPAPAEPTEPAAPAPAGA
;
A
#
# COMPACT_ATOMS: atom_id res chain seq x y z
N MET A 1 -63.16 25.20 113.07
CA MET A 1 -62.80 23.79 113.32
C MET A 1 -61.38 23.82 113.83
N ASP A 2 -61.16 23.36 115.06
CA ASP A 2 -59.91 23.52 115.81
C ASP A 2 -58.67 23.00 115.03
N ASP A 3 -57.61 23.80 114.91
CA ASP A 3 -56.50 23.52 113.99
C ASP A 3 -55.74 22.24 114.37
N GLN A 4 -55.66 21.92 115.67
CA GLN A 4 -55.14 20.63 116.12
C GLN A 4 -55.90 19.42 115.55
N LYS A 5 -57.22 19.52 115.36
CA LYS A 5 -58.03 18.42 114.82
C LYS A 5 -57.86 18.29 113.30
N ARG A 6 -57.71 19.40 112.58
CA ARG A 6 -57.39 19.39 111.14
C ARG A 6 -55.99 18.86 110.87
N ALA A 7 -54.99 19.29 111.63
CA ALA A 7 -53.61 18.80 111.53
C ALA A 7 -53.53 17.28 111.75
N LYS A 8 -54.23 16.74 112.76
CA LYS A 8 -54.29 15.28 113.01
C LYS A 8 -54.95 14.51 111.88
N LEU A 9 -56.06 15.00 111.31
CA LEU A 9 -56.74 14.37 110.17
C LEU A 9 -55.88 14.40 108.90
N LEU A 10 -55.22 15.52 108.61
CA LEU A 10 -54.31 15.63 107.47
C LEU A 10 -53.05 14.77 107.65
N ALA A 11 -52.48 14.70 108.86
CA ALA A 11 -51.36 13.80 109.15
C ALA A 11 -51.74 12.32 109.05
N ALA A 12 -52.94 11.93 109.49
CA ALA A 12 -53.46 10.57 109.33
C ALA A 12 -53.74 10.22 107.86
N GLY A 13 -54.34 11.15 107.09
CA GLY A 13 -54.57 10.99 105.65
C GLY A 13 -53.26 10.90 104.87
N LEU A 14 -52.29 11.76 105.16
CA LEU A 14 -50.94 11.71 104.60
C LEU A 14 -50.25 10.39 104.96
N GLY A 15 -50.33 9.97 106.22
CA GLY A 15 -49.78 8.69 106.69
C GLY A 15 -50.39 7.48 105.98
N ALA A 16 -51.70 7.49 105.71
CA ALA A 16 -52.37 6.44 104.94
C ALA A 16 -51.95 6.45 103.46
N VAL A 17 -51.86 7.62 102.81
CA VAL A 17 -51.36 7.75 101.43
C VAL A 17 -49.91 7.29 101.31
N VAL A 18 -49.06 7.66 102.26
CA VAL A 18 -47.66 7.21 102.37
C VAL A 18 -47.60 5.70 102.58
N ALA A 19 -48.39 5.13 103.50
CA ALA A 19 -48.44 3.70 103.74
C ALA A 19 -48.93 2.90 102.51
N VAL A 20 -49.91 3.42 101.75
CA VAL A 20 -50.34 2.82 100.48
C VAL A 20 -49.26 2.99 99.39
N TYR A 21 -48.54 4.11 99.35
CA TYR A 21 -47.47 4.35 98.38
C TYR A 21 -46.28 3.40 98.59
N PHE A 22 -45.77 3.29 99.82
CA PHE A 22 -44.70 2.34 100.17
C PHE A 22 -45.19 0.88 100.16
N GLY A 23 -46.40 0.61 100.65
CA GLY A 23 -47.02 -0.71 100.64
C GLY A 23 -47.28 -1.24 99.23
N ARG A 24 -47.66 -0.37 98.27
CA ARG A 24 -47.78 -0.73 96.86
C ARG A 24 -46.46 -1.27 96.30
N SER A 25 -45.33 -0.65 96.62
CA SER A 25 -44.01 -1.14 96.21
C SER A 25 -43.73 -2.54 96.77
N ILE A 26 -43.98 -2.74 98.07
CA ILE A 26 -43.81 -4.04 98.75
C ILE A 26 -44.70 -5.11 98.11
N VAL A 27 -46.00 -4.84 97.90
CA VAL A 27 -46.94 -5.79 97.28
C VAL A 27 -46.55 -6.08 95.83
N THR A 28 -46.15 -5.08 95.04
CA THR A 28 -45.69 -5.33 93.66
C THR A 28 -44.41 -6.15 93.60
N ASN A 29 -43.51 -6.04 94.59
CA ASN A 29 -42.29 -6.83 94.62
C ASN A 29 -42.51 -8.23 95.22
N TRP A 30 -43.40 -8.38 96.20
CA TRP A 30 -43.67 -9.67 96.83
C TRP A 30 -44.59 -10.57 95.98
N VAL A 31 -45.57 -9.99 95.28
CA VAL A 31 -46.51 -10.75 94.42
C VAL A 31 -46.04 -10.80 92.96
N MET A 32 -45.64 -9.65 92.37
CA MET A 32 -45.20 -9.64 90.96
C MET A 32 -43.70 -9.93 90.80
N GLY A 33 -42.90 -9.95 91.87
CA GLY A 33 -41.49 -10.36 91.81
C GLY A 33 -41.32 -11.80 91.33
N PRO A 34 -41.94 -12.80 91.99
CA PRO A 34 -41.92 -14.19 91.53
C PRO A 34 -42.48 -14.38 90.13
N ILE A 35 -43.50 -13.61 89.75
CA ILE A 35 -44.09 -13.65 88.40
C ILE A 35 -43.09 -13.12 87.36
N ARG A 36 -42.45 -11.96 87.59
CA ARG A 36 -41.40 -11.42 86.71
C ARG A 36 -40.15 -12.30 86.65
N ASP A 37 -39.84 -13.03 87.72
CA ASP A 37 -38.75 -14.01 87.73
C ASP A 37 -39.11 -15.27 86.94
N LEU A 38 -40.37 -15.69 86.95
CA LEU A 38 -40.87 -16.75 86.08
C LEU A 38 -40.92 -16.30 84.61
N GLU A 39 -41.45 -15.11 84.31
CA GLU A 39 -41.43 -14.51 82.97
C GLU A 39 -39.99 -14.44 82.42
N ARG A 40 -39.05 -13.90 83.20
CA ARG A 40 -37.63 -13.85 82.80
C ARG A 40 -37.02 -15.25 82.59
N LYS A 41 -37.39 -16.24 83.41
CA LYS A 41 -36.93 -17.63 83.21
C LYS A 41 -37.54 -18.24 81.94
N VAL A 42 -38.81 -18.00 81.66
CA VAL A 42 -39.49 -18.44 80.42
C VAL A 42 -38.81 -17.81 79.21
N THR A 43 -38.68 -16.48 79.13
CA THR A 43 -38.01 -15.81 78.01
C THR A 43 -36.53 -16.23 77.85
N THR A 44 -35.82 -16.50 78.95
CA THR A 44 -34.44 -17.02 78.88
C THR A 44 -34.41 -18.45 78.35
N ALA A 45 -35.34 -19.31 78.78
CA ALA A 45 -35.44 -20.69 78.31
C ALA A 45 -35.91 -20.77 76.85
N GLU A 46 -36.84 -19.92 76.43
CA GLU A 46 -37.28 -19.76 75.04
C GLU A 46 -36.10 -19.32 74.15
N SER A 47 -35.35 -18.30 74.54
CA SER A 47 -34.14 -17.87 73.81
C SER A 47 -33.03 -18.94 73.79
N GLN A 48 -32.94 -19.79 74.81
CA GLN A 48 -32.02 -20.94 74.81
C GLN A 48 -32.50 -22.06 73.88
N ALA A 49 -33.81 -22.34 73.85
CA ALA A 49 -34.40 -23.33 72.95
C ALA A 49 -34.28 -22.91 71.48
N GLU A 50 -34.54 -21.63 71.17
CA GLU A 50 -34.35 -21.03 69.85
C GLU A 50 -32.88 -21.16 69.39
N LYS A 51 -31.91 -20.79 70.25
CA LYS A 51 -30.47 -20.97 69.95
C LYS A 51 -30.06 -22.42 69.75
N LEU A 52 -30.64 -23.36 70.49
CA LEU A 52 -30.36 -24.79 70.31
C LEU A 52 -30.96 -25.31 69.00
N ALA A 53 -32.16 -24.86 68.62
CA ALA A 53 -32.76 -25.18 67.33
C ALA A 53 -31.94 -24.62 66.15
N ASP A 54 -31.47 -23.36 66.25
CA ASP A 54 -30.55 -22.77 65.27
C ASP A 54 -29.24 -23.57 65.18
N GLN A 55 -28.66 -23.97 66.31
CA GLN A 55 -27.45 -24.80 66.34
C GLN A 55 -27.67 -26.19 65.73
N GLU A 56 -28.83 -26.80 65.94
CA GLU A 56 -29.19 -28.08 65.32
C GLU A 56 -29.37 -27.93 63.80
N ILE A 57 -30.03 -26.87 63.33
CA ILE A 57 -30.14 -26.55 61.89
C ILE A 57 -28.74 -26.34 61.28
N GLN A 58 -27.89 -25.54 61.91
CA GLN A 58 -26.51 -25.31 61.45
C GLN A 58 -25.67 -26.60 61.47
N LEU A 59 -25.84 -27.46 62.48
CA LEU A 59 -25.17 -28.76 62.54
C LEU A 59 -25.63 -29.68 61.40
N ASN A 60 -26.93 -29.75 61.12
CA ASN A 60 -27.48 -30.55 60.02
C ASN A 60 -26.98 -30.04 58.65
N VAL A 61 -26.93 -28.72 58.45
CA VAL A 61 -26.34 -28.10 57.25
C VAL A 61 -24.84 -28.40 57.16
N ALA A 62 -24.09 -28.28 58.25
CA ALA A 62 -22.65 -28.58 58.28
C ALA A 62 -22.35 -30.07 58.03
N GLN A 63 -23.17 -30.99 58.55
CA GLN A 63 -23.06 -32.43 58.29
C GLN A 63 -23.36 -32.75 56.82
N ARG A 64 -24.38 -32.11 56.22
CA ARG A 64 -24.69 -32.25 54.79
C ARG A 64 -23.55 -31.73 53.92
N ASN A 65 -23.09 -30.49 54.17
CA ASN A 65 -21.95 -29.90 53.46
C ASN A 65 -20.69 -30.76 53.61
N LEU A 66 -20.40 -31.30 54.80
CA LEU A 66 -19.27 -32.19 55.03
C LEU A 66 -19.39 -33.51 54.25
N LYS A 67 -20.59 -34.09 54.17
CA LYS A 67 -20.85 -35.28 53.35
C LYS A 67 -20.63 -34.98 51.86
N ASP A 68 -21.16 -33.87 51.38
CA ASP A 68 -21.05 -33.45 49.98
C ASP A 68 -19.58 -33.17 49.62
N TRP A 69 -18.86 -32.42 50.47
CA TRP A 69 -17.42 -32.18 50.34
C TRP A 69 -16.59 -33.47 50.35
N LYS A 70 -16.93 -34.46 51.19
CA LYS A 70 -16.24 -35.75 51.19
C LYS A 70 -16.43 -36.53 49.89
N ALA A 71 -17.61 -36.46 49.26
CA ALA A 71 -17.85 -37.11 47.98
C ALA A 71 -16.92 -36.57 46.87
N ILE A 72 -16.76 -35.24 46.83
CA ILE A 72 -15.92 -34.53 45.84
C ILE A 72 -14.46 -34.32 46.28
N SER A 73 -14.07 -34.76 47.47
CA SER A 73 -12.68 -34.64 47.93
C SER A 73 -11.75 -35.73 47.37
N LEU A 74 -10.46 -35.44 47.31
CA LEU A 74 -9.44 -36.46 47.01
C LEU A 74 -9.38 -37.55 48.11
N PRO A 75 -8.83 -38.75 47.81
CA PRO A 75 -8.66 -39.84 48.78
C PRO A 75 -7.97 -39.38 50.09
N GLY A 76 -8.31 -39.98 51.22
CA GLY A 76 -7.75 -39.59 52.52
C GLY A 76 -6.23 -39.74 52.64
N ASP A 77 -5.68 -40.79 52.02
CA ASP A 77 -4.23 -41.05 51.95
C ASP A 77 -3.52 -40.13 50.94
N LEU A 78 -2.48 -39.42 51.41
CA LEU A 78 -1.76 -38.41 50.64
C LEU A 78 -1.01 -38.97 49.43
N ASP A 79 -0.46 -40.18 49.52
CA ASP A 79 0.27 -40.79 48.39
C ASP A 79 -0.69 -41.25 47.29
N SER A 80 -1.82 -41.87 47.68
CA SER A 80 -2.91 -42.23 46.78
C SER A 80 -3.54 -41.00 46.13
N ALA A 81 -3.84 -39.96 46.92
CA ALA A 81 -4.37 -38.69 46.43
C ALA A 81 -3.43 -38.03 45.42
N GLN A 82 -2.14 -37.90 45.76
CA GLN A 82 -1.13 -37.33 44.86
C GLN A 82 -1.03 -38.10 43.54
N ARG A 83 -0.99 -39.43 43.60
CA ARG A 83 -0.84 -40.30 42.43
C ARG A 83 -2.07 -40.20 41.52
N LEU A 84 -3.26 -40.40 42.07
CA LEU A 84 -4.52 -40.44 41.33
C LEU A 84 -4.90 -39.06 40.77
N TYR A 85 -4.69 -37.98 41.53
CA TYR A 85 -4.94 -36.64 41.03
C TYR A 85 -3.97 -36.24 39.90
N ARG A 86 -2.68 -36.62 40.01
CA ARG A 86 -1.70 -36.39 38.94
C ARG A 86 -2.04 -37.14 37.65
N GLU A 87 -2.48 -38.40 37.77
CA GLU A 87 -2.97 -39.22 36.64
C GLU A 87 -4.15 -38.53 35.94
N TRP A 88 -5.19 -38.16 36.71
CA TRP A 88 -6.36 -37.48 36.18
C TRP A 88 -6.05 -36.13 35.50
N VAL A 89 -5.20 -35.29 36.11
CA VAL A 89 -4.74 -34.01 35.53
C VAL A 89 -3.96 -34.24 34.23
N PHE A 90 -3.11 -35.26 34.16
CA PHE A 90 -2.38 -35.61 32.93
C PHE A 90 -3.33 -36.03 31.82
N ASP A 91 -4.29 -36.91 32.09
CA ASP A 91 -5.25 -37.37 31.10
C ASP A 91 -6.14 -36.22 30.61
N LEU A 92 -6.60 -35.35 31.51
CA LEU A 92 -7.40 -34.17 31.15
C LEU A 92 -6.62 -33.20 30.26
N ALA A 93 -5.34 -32.95 30.58
CA ALA A 93 -4.46 -32.14 29.75
C ALA A 93 -4.28 -32.77 28.35
N ARG A 94 -4.02 -34.09 28.28
CA ARG A 94 -3.90 -34.83 27.00
C ARG A 94 -5.19 -34.82 26.17
N GLN A 95 -6.35 -34.96 26.80
CA GLN A 95 -7.66 -34.84 26.17
C GLN A 95 -7.89 -33.43 25.60
N CYS A 96 -7.38 -32.40 26.28
CA CYS A 96 -7.44 -31.01 25.83
C CYS A 96 -6.32 -30.63 24.83
N GLY A 97 -5.54 -31.59 24.35
CA GLY A 97 -4.52 -31.36 23.31
C GLY A 97 -3.16 -30.88 23.84
N PHE A 98 -2.91 -30.92 25.15
CA PHE A 98 -1.62 -30.53 25.71
C PHE A 98 -0.54 -31.51 25.22
N SER A 99 0.51 -30.93 24.65
CA SER A 99 1.53 -31.61 23.85
C SER A 99 2.92 -30.99 24.08
N GLY A 100 3.91 -31.44 23.32
CA GLY A 100 5.27 -30.90 23.34
C GLY A 100 6.31 -31.90 23.82
N SER A 101 7.55 -31.71 23.37
CA SER A 101 8.67 -32.62 23.67
C SER A 101 9.09 -32.60 25.13
N GLY A 102 8.83 -31.51 25.84
CA GLY A 102 9.07 -31.35 27.28
C GLY A 102 7.84 -31.50 28.16
N PHE A 103 6.66 -31.85 27.62
CA PHE A 103 5.41 -31.91 28.37
C PHE A 103 5.48 -32.97 29.48
N GLU A 104 5.43 -32.50 30.72
CA GLU A 104 5.51 -33.32 31.92
C GLU A 104 4.45 -32.87 32.95
N VAL A 105 3.88 -33.83 33.67
CA VAL A 105 2.93 -33.58 34.77
C VAL A 105 3.49 -34.27 36.02
N ILE A 106 3.94 -33.47 36.97
CA ILE A 106 4.76 -33.92 38.11
C ILE A 106 4.05 -33.67 39.44
N PRO A 107 4.35 -34.43 40.50
CA PRO A 107 3.86 -34.10 41.85
C PRO A 107 4.55 -32.82 42.35
N GLY A 108 3.77 -31.92 42.95
CA GLY A 108 4.24 -30.71 43.62
C GLY A 108 4.23 -30.85 45.14
N ALA A 109 4.07 -29.72 45.84
CA ALA A 109 4.01 -29.67 47.29
C ALA A 109 2.79 -30.40 47.88
N ARG A 110 2.92 -30.87 49.13
CA ARG A 110 1.84 -31.45 49.94
C ARG A 110 1.69 -30.66 51.23
N SER A 111 0.46 -30.55 51.73
CA SER A 111 0.17 -29.93 53.03
C SER A 111 -0.84 -30.78 53.81
N ALA A 112 -0.68 -30.85 55.12
CA ALA A 112 -1.61 -31.54 56.02
C ALA A 112 -2.02 -30.60 57.15
N GLN A 113 -3.33 -30.36 57.28
CA GLN A 113 -3.95 -29.67 58.40
C GLN A 113 -4.85 -30.65 59.16
N LYS A 114 -5.47 -30.19 60.25
CA LYS A 114 -6.31 -31.04 61.10
C LYS A 114 -7.64 -31.41 60.42
N GLU A 115 -8.23 -30.47 59.69
CA GLU A 115 -9.54 -30.62 59.04
C GLU A 115 -9.46 -31.10 57.57
N TYR A 116 -8.33 -30.91 56.90
CA TYR A 116 -8.10 -31.31 55.51
C TYR A 116 -6.60 -31.43 55.18
N SER A 117 -6.27 -32.03 54.04
CA SER A 117 -4.94 -32.03 53.45
C SER A 117 -5.00 -31.62 51.97
N THR A 118 -3.88 -31.21 51.38
CA THR A 118 -3.80 -30.84 49.96
C THR A 118 -2.59 -31.43 49.26
N VAL A 119 -2.75 -31.68 47.97
CA VAL A 119 -1.70 -32.16 47.05
C VAL A 119 -1.67 -31.27 45.81
N ALA A 120 -0.50 -30.70 45.51
CA ALA A 120 -0.29 -29.92 44.29
C ALA A 120 0.24 -30.81 43.15
N VAL A 121 -0.13 -30.50 41.92
CA VAL A 121 0.34 -31.12 40.69
C VAL A 121 0.76 -30.01 39.73
N GLU A 122 1.94 -30.15 39.14
CA GLU A 122 2.51 -29.15 38.23
C GLU A 122 2.55 -29.69 36.80
N ILE A 123 1.92 -28.98 35.87
CA ILE A 123 2.07 -29.18 34.43
C ILE A 123 3.20 -28.25 33.95
N LYS A 124 4.24 -28.80 33.33
CA LYS A 124 5.39 -28.02 32.83
C LYS A 124 5.59 -28.19 31.33
N LYS A 125 6.05 -27.11 30.70
CA LYS A 125 6.42 -27.03 29.28
C LYS A 125 5.33 -27.60 28.34
N ALA A 126 4.07 -27.40 28.70
CA ALA A 126 2.96 -27.82 27.85
C ALA A 126 2.84 -26.88 26.67
N GLU A 127 2.56 -27.44 25.50
CA GLU A 127 2.28 -26.71 24.28
C GLU A 127 0.86 -27.06 23.82
N VAL A 128 -0.01 -26.05 23.72
CA VAL A 128 -1.43 -26.19 23.37
C VAL A 128 -1.88 -24.94 22.61
N ASP A 129 -2.99 -24.98 21.89
CA ASP A 129 -3.60 -23.77 21.31
C ASP A 129 -4.61 -23.13 22.29
N LEU A 130 -5.20 -21.97 21.96
CA LEU A 130 -6.16 -21.34 22.87
C LEU A 130 -7.41 -22.21 23.08
N GLN A 131 -7.87 -22.90 22.02
CA GLN A 131 -9.03 -23.78 22.11
C GLN A 131 -8.79 -24.92 23.11
N GLY A 132 -7.63 -25.59 23.05
CA GLY A 132 -7.26 -26.64 23.99
C GLY A 132 -7.05 -26.12 25.41
N LEU A 133 -6.37 -24.97 25.60
CA LEU A 133 -6.20 -24.37 26.93
C LEU A 133 -7.54 -24.03 27.57
N ALA A 134 -8.41 -23.32 26.86
CA ALA A 134 -9.69 -22.91 27.41
C ALA A 134 -10.65 -24.11 27.61
N ARG A 135 -10.55 -25.19 26.81
CA ARG A 135 -11.24 -26.46 27.08
C ARG A 135 -10.75 -27.10 28.39
N PHE A 136 -9.43 -27.11 28.63
CA PHE A 136 -8.87 -27.62 29.88
C PHE A 136 -9.42 -26.84 31.08
N LEU A 137 -9.40 -25.51 31.02
CA LEU A 137 -9.92 -24.65 32.09
C LEU A 137 -11.41 -24.88 32.35
N TYR A 138 -12.21 -25.00 31.28
CA TYR A 138 -13.64 -25.32 31.37
C TYR A 138 -13.87 -26.69 32.04
N LEU A 139 -13.29 -27.76 31.50
CA LEU A 139 -13.50 -29.11 32.04
C LEU A 139 -12.96 -29.26 33.46
N PHE A 140 -11.83 -28.63 33.78
CA PHE A 140 -11.31 -28.58 35.13
C PHE A 140 -12.34 -27.96 36.09
N ASP A 141 -12.83 -26.75 35.83
CA ASP A 141 -13.85 -26.07 36.67
C ASP A 141 -15.21 -26.78 36.72
N GLN A 142 -15.58 -27.55 35.69
CA GLN A 142 -16.79 -28.37 35.71
C GLN A 142 -16.65 -29.61 36.61
N SER A 143 -15.45 -30.18 36.72
CA SER A 143 -15.25 -31.46 37.40
C SER A 143 -15.59 -31.38 38.89
N ALA A 144 -16.34 -32.35 39.40
CA ALA A 144 -16.75 -32.41 40.81
C ALA A 144 -15.60 -32.90 41.71
N LEU A 145 -14.55 -32.09 41.81
CA LEU A 145 -13.40 -32.27 42.68
C LEU A 145 -13.16 -31.02 43.53
N LEU A 146 -12.80 -31.19 44.80
CA LEU A 146 -12.30 -30.08 45.63
C LEU A 146 -10.89 -29.71 45.18
N HIS A 147 -10.81 -28.83 44.20
CA HIS A 147 -9.56 -28.41 43.60
C HIS A 147 -9.57 -26.97 43.10
N ARG A 148 -8.39 -26.46 42.76
CA ARG A 148 -8.20 -25.13 42.17
C ARG A 148 -6.93 -25.09 41.32
N ILE A 149 -6.86 -24.10 40.44
CA ILE A 149 -5.60 -23.64 39.87
C ILE A 149 -5.00 -22.62 40.85
N SER A 150 -3.81 -22.89 41.40
CA SER A 150 -3.11 -21.97 42.30
C SER A 150 -2.04 -21.13 41.60
N GLY A 151 -1.62 -21.54 40.39
CA GLY A 151 -0.75 -20.74 39.54
C GLY A 151 -0.91 -21.11 38.07
N MET A 152 -0.82 -20.11 37.18
CA MET A 152 -0.80 -20.32 35.74
C MET A 152 0.13 -19.30 35.08
N LYS A 153 0.98 -19.76 34.16
CA LYS A 153 1.76 -18.94 33.24
C LYS A 153 1.45 -19.37 31.81
N VAL A 154 1.13 -18.41 30.96
CA VAL A 154 0.85 -18.60 29.54
C VAL A 154 1.74 -17.64 28.76
N ASP A 155 2.61 -18.17 27.92
CA ASP A 155 3.45 -17.40 27.00
C ASP A 155 3.05 -17.73 25.56
N SER A 156 2.86 -16.72 24.70
CA SER A 156 2.59 -16.94 23.28
C SER A 156 3.82 -16.57 22.43
N PRO A 157 4.57 -17.54 21.87
CA PRO A 157 5.66 -17.27 20.92
C PRO A 157 5.20 -16.69 19.56
N GLY A 158 3.90 -16.57 19.30
CA GLY A 158 3.35 -16.01 18.06
C GLY A 158 2.14 -15.10 18.30
N ALA A 159 1.86 -14.19 17.36
CA ALA A 159 0.82 -13.17 17.47
C ALA A 159 -0.25 -13.21 16.36
N GLN A 160 -0.24 -14.25 15.51
CA GLN A 160 -1.13 -14.39 14.35
C GLN A 160 -1.96 -15.68 14.43
N GLY A 161 -3.21 -15.63 13.98
CA GLY A 161 -4.09 -16.79 13.85
C GLY A 161 -4.51 -17.37 15.20
N ASN A 162 -4.39 -18.68 15.38
CA ASN A 162 -4.54 -19.36 16.67
C ASN A 162 -3.13 -19.79 17.11
N PRO A 163 -2.35 -18.93 17.80
CA PRO A 163 -0.96 -19.23 18.10
C PRO A 163 -0.84 -20.37 19.09
N ARG A 164 0.26 -21.12 18.98
CA ARG A 164 0.63 -22.14 19.95
C ARG A 164 1.08 -21.45 21.24
N LEU A 165 0.49 -21.80 22.36
CA LEU A 165 0.75 -21.29 23.70
C LEU A 165 1.67 -22.25 24.45
N ALA A 166 2.69 -21.71 25.10
CA ALA A 166 3.48 -22.41 26.10
C ALA A 166 2.84 -22.19 27.48
N VAL A 167 2.40 -23.26 28.13
CA VAL A 167 1.64 -23.23 29.38
C VAL A 167 2.39 -23.95 30.48
N THR A 168 2.44 -23.31 31.65
CA THR A 168 2.84 -23.92 32.93
C THR A 168 1.74 -23.69 33.95
N LEU A 169 1.33 -24.74 34.66
CA LEU A 169 0.16 -24.71 35.54
C LEU A 169 0.48 -25.41 36.85
N THR A 170 0.02 -24.86 37.97
CA THR A 170 -0.01 -25.53 39.27
C THR A 170 -1.46 -25.67 39.70
N VAL A 171 -1.89 -26.91 39.93
CA VAL A 171 -3.24 -27.24 40.40
C VAL A 171 -3.16 -27.95 41.75
N GLU A 172 -4.05 -27.59 42.66
CA GLU A 172 -4.12 -28.14 44.01
C GLU A 172 -5.46 -28.86 44.19
N GLY A 173 -5.43 -30.09 44.66
CA GLY A 173 -6.62 -30.82 45.11
C GLY A 173 -6.58 -31.06 46.61
N MET A 174 -7.76 -31.24 47.21
CA MET A 174 -7.96 -31.31 48.66
C MET A 174 -8.63 -32.62 49.09
N SER A 175 -8.10 -33.25 50.14
CA SER A 175 -8.73 -34.39 50.83
C SER A 175 -9.29 -33.90 52.18
N VAL A 176 -10.58 -34.12 52.43
CA VAL A 176 -11.20 -33.75 53.72
C VAL A 176 -10.91 -34.83 54.77
N THR A 177 -10.65 -34.47 56.03
CA THR A 177 -10.33 -35.45 57.08
C THR A 177 -11.45 -36.48 57.26
N GLY A 178 -11.06 -37.77 57.27
CA GLY A 178 -11.99 -38.90 57.33
C GLY A 178 -12.78 -39.14 56.04
N THR A 179 -12.22 -38.75 54.89
CA THR A 179 -12.60 -39.31 53.58
C THR A 179 -12.02 -40.71 53.44
N GLU A 180 -12.75 -41.62 52.79
CA GLU A 180 -12.27 -42.98 52.55
C GLU A 180 -11.13 -43.04 51.53
N ASN A 181 -10.36 -44.12 51.58
CA ASN A 181 -9.33 -44.41 50.58
C ASN A 181 -9.96 -45.20 49.42
N ARG A 182 -9.79 -44.69 48.20
CA ARG A 182 -10.30 -45.29 46.96
C ARG A 182 -9.14 -45.60 46.01
N ALA A 183 -9.25 -46.73 45.29
CA ALA A 183 -8.24 -47.19 44.35
C ALA A 183 -8.20 -46.36 43.06
N GLU A 184 -9.33 -45.76 42.69
CA GLU A 184 -9.56 -44.91 41.53
C GLU A 184 -10.07 -43.53 42.01
N LEU A 185 -9.82 -42.46 41.24
CA LEU A 185 -10.31 -41.12 41.62
C LEU A 185 -11.81 -40.97 41.36
N LEU A 186 -12.21 -41.33 40.14
CA LEU A 186 -13.59 -41.24 39.63
C LEU A 186 -14.09 -42.66 39.29
N PRO A 187 -15.40 -42.93 39.40
CA PRO A 187 -15.95 -44.24 39.08
C PRO A 187 -15.68 -44.67 37.64
N ARG A 188 -15.22 -45.92 37.45
CA ARG A 188 -15.02 -46.52 36.13
C ARG A 188 -15.94 -47.73 35.92
N THR A 189 -16.33 -47.95 34.67
CA THR A 189 -16.94 -49.18 34.17
C THR A 189 -16.32 -49.51 32.81
N ARG A 190 -16.82 -50.51 32.08
CA ARG A 190 -16.34 -50.91 30.75
C ARG A 190 -17.47 -50.95 29.73
N LEU A 191 -17.14 -50.67 28.48
CA LEU A 191 -18.02 -50.92 27.34
C LEU A 191 -18.36 -52.41 27.20
N VAL A 192 -19.56 -52.67 26.69
CA VAL A 192 -20.04 -54.00 26.27
C VAL A 192 -20.31 -53.93 24.77
N GLY A 193 -19.35 -54.40 23.98
CA GLY A 193 -19.25 -54.19 22.54
C GLY A 193 -18.55 -52.88 22.20
N GLY A 194 -17.64 -52.92 21.22
CA GLY A 194 -16.99 -51.73 20.69
C GLY A 194 -17.94 -50.82 19.92
N ILE A 195 -17.61 -49.53 19.85
CA ILE A 195 -18.40 -48.48 19.19
C ILE A 195 -17.56 -47.73 18.15
N ASP A 196 -18.16 -47.35 17.02
CA ASP A 196 -17.54 -46.51 15.98
C ASP A 196 -17.80 -45.01 16.24
N GLU A 197 -17.31 -44.10 15.39
CA GLU A 197 -17.51 -42.65 15.56
C GLU A 197 -18.97 -42.20 15.38
N LYS A 198 -19.82 -43.04 14.77
CA LYS A 198 -21.23 -42.72 14.44
C LYS A 198 -22.20 -43.25 15.48
N SER A 199 -21.78 -44.21 16.28
CA SER A 199 -22.58 -44.87 17.31
C SER A 199 -23.16 -43.86 18.31
N GLN A 200 -24.49 -43.78 18.34
CA GLN A 200 -25.27 -42.89 19.22
C GLN A 200 -25.79 -43.59 20.48
N VAL A 201 -25.54 -44.90 20.60
CA VAL A 201 -25.90 -45.71 21.76
C VAL A 201 -24.66 -46.53 22.14
N LEU A 202 -24.33 -46.55 23.43
CA LEU A 202 -23.32 -47.44 24.00
C LEU A 202 -23.94 -48.34 25.07
N LYS A 203 -23.31 -49.48 25.34
CA LYS A 203 -23.64 -50.33 26.49
C LYS A 203 -22.44 -50.38 27.40
N ALA A 204 -22.69 -50.38 28.70
CA ALA A 204 -21.66 -50.45 29.72
C ALA A 204 -22.05 -51.48 30.79
N LEU A 205 -21.05 -52.07 31.45
CA LEU A 205 -21.29 -52.96 32.58
C LEU A 205 -21.97 -52.20 33.74
N PRO A 206 -22.94 -52.81 34.45
CA PRO A 206 -23.61 -52.16 35.58
C PRO A 206 -22.61 -51.73 36.67
N ASN A 207 -22.72 -50.49 37.11
CA ASN A 207 -21.97 -49.95 38.24
C ASN A 207 -22.88 -48.97 39.01
N GLU A 208 -23.08 -49.23 40.30
CA GLU A 208 -23.99 -48.46 41.18
C GLU A 208 -23.56 -46.99 41.38
N LEU A 209 -22.30 -46.65 41.09
CA LEU A 209 -21.77 -45.29 41.20
C LEU A 209 -22.09 -44.41 39.98
N PHE A 210 -22.69 -44.96 38.92
CA PHE A 210 -23.16 -44.19 37.76
C PHE A 210 -24.63 -43.80 37.94
N PRO A 211 -25.03 -42.56 37.60
CA PRO A 211 -26.41 -42.09 37.78
C PRO A 211 -27.33 -42.59 36.65
N VAL A 212 -27.56 -43.90 36.62
CA VAL A 212 -28.34 -44.63 35.59
C VAL A 212 -29.77 -44.97 36.02
N GLN A 213 -30.21 -44.42 37.15
CA GLN A 213 -31.54 -44.70 37.72
C GLN A 213 -32.63 -43.98 36.89
N PRO A 214 -33.71 -44.66 36.47
CA PRO A 214 -34.76 -44.04 35.65
C PRO A 214 -35.52 -42.91 36.38
N ASP A 215 -35.81 -43.12 37.66
CA ASP A 215 -36.47 -42.13 38.51
C ASP A 215 -35.49 -41.03 38.89
N GLY A 216 -35.67 -39.83 38.30
CA GLY A 216 -34.79 -38.69 38.53
C GLY A 216 -33.51 -38.69 37.68
N PHE A 217 -33.51 -39.34 36.51
CA PHE A 217 -32.40 -39.28 35.55
C PHE A 217 -32.03 -37.83 35.19
N GLU A 218 -30.74 -37.49 35.32
CA GLU A 218 -30.15 -36.26 34.81
C GLU A 218 -29.03 -36.58 33.81
N PRO A 219 -28.90 -35.83 32.69
CA PRO A 219 -27.79 -36.02 31.77
C PRO A 219 -26.43 -35.84 32.44
N PHE A 220 -25.51 -36.78 32.20
CA PHE A 220 -24.18 -36.82 32.82
C PHE A 220 -23.08 -37.02 31.78
N LEU A 221 -21.85 -36.64 32.13
CA LEU A 221 -20.70 -36.78 31.24
C LEU A 221 -19.92 -38.06 31.55
N VAL A 222 -19.42 -38.72 30.51
CA VAL A 222 -18.49 -39.85 30.61
C VAL A 222 -17.31 -39.65 29.67
N ARG A 223 -16.14 -40.14 30.08
CA ARG A 223 -14.90 -40.10 29.32
C ARG A 223 -14.57 -41.50 28.82
N LEU A 224 -14.28 -41.62 27.51
CA LEU A 224 -13.67 -42.79 26.89
C LEU A 224 -12.39 -42.34 26.21
N ASP A 225 -11.24 -42.81 26.69
CA ASP A 225 -9.91 -42.38 26.24
C ASP A 225 -9.74 -40.85 26.20
N ARG A 226 -9.83 -40.24 25.00
CA ARG A 226 -9.76 -38.79 24.77
C ARG A 226 -11.07 -38.18 24.26
N GLU A 227 -12.13 -38.97 24.16
CA GLU A 227 -13.47 -38.48 23.87
C GLU A 227 -14.22 -38.19 25.18
N LEU A 228 -14.98 -37.09 25.19
CA LEU A 228 -15.97 -36.80 26.22
C LEU A 228 -17.35 -36.96 25.58
N LEU A 229 -18.23 -37.70 26.23
CA LEU A 229 -19.58 -37.99 25.76
C LEU A 229 -20.58 -37.50 26.80
N GLN A 230 -21.74 -37.01 26.36
CA GLN A 230 -22.86 -36.73 27.25
C GLN A 230 -23.90 -37.85 27.12
N VAL A 231 -24.15 -38.58 28.21
CA VAL A 231 -25.28 -39.51 28.32
C VAL A 231 -26.54 -38.68 28.49
N VAL A 232 -27.47 -38.80 27.55
CA VAL A 232 -28.73 -38.02 27.51
C VAL A 232 -29.98 -38.85 27.76
N GLU A 233 -29.86 -40.19 27.77
CA GLU A 233 -30.95 -41.12 28.01
C GLU A 233 -30.35 -42.48 28.42
N VAL A 234 -31.00 -43.20 29.32
CA VAL A 234 -30.64 -44.57 29.72
C VAL A 234 -31.83 -45.48 29.52
N SER A 235 -31.62 -46.62 28.86
CA SER A 235 -32.66 -47.61 28.54
C SER A 235 -32.09 -49.03 28.52
N ASP A 236 -32.97 -50.05 28.47
CA ASP A 236 -32.57 -51.46 28.29
C ASP A 236 -31.77 -51.69 26.98
N ALA A 237 -31.93 -50.81 25.98
CA ALA A 237 -31.17 -50.86 24.74
C ALA A 237 -29.73 -50.31 24.88
N GLY A 238 -29.44 -49.57 25.95
CA GLY A 238 -28.16 -48.90 26.21
C GLY A 238 -28.33 -47.42 26.59
N TRP A 239 -27.19 -46.75 26.75
CA TRP A 239 -27.10 -45.32 27.03
C TRP A 239 -27.01 -44.55 25.71
N LYS A 240 -27.94 -43.63 25.48
CA LYS A 240 -27.92 -42.72 24.33
C LYS A 240 -26.94 -41.58 24.62
N VAL A 241 -26.07 -41.30 23.66
CA VAL A 241 -24.93 -40.40 23.85
C VAL A 241 -24.80 -39.34 22.77
N VAL A 242 -24.47 -38.11 23.19
CA VAL A 242 -23.91 -37.08 22.32
C VAL A 242 -22.39 -37.27 22.26
N ARG A 243 -21.89 -37.55 21.07
CA ARG A 243 -20.47 -37.80 20.77
C ARG A 243 -19.69 -36.49 20.63
N GLY A 244 -18.39 -36.52 20.94
CA GLY A 244 -17.50 -35.36 20.79
C GLY A 244 -17.87 -34.13 21.65
N TYR A 245 -18.44 -34.35 22.84
CA TYR A 245 -18.87 -33.29 23.75
C TYR A 245 -17.72 -32.33 24.11
N ALA A 246 -18.05 -31.07 24.40
CA ALA A 246 -17.11 -29.96 24.64
C ALA A 246 -16.06 -29.76 23.51
N GLY A 247 -16.36 -30.20 22.28
CA GLY A 247 -15.46 -30.12 21.13
C GLY A 247 -14.33 -31.16 21.14
N THR A 248 -14.47 -32.25 21.92
CA THR A 248 -13.66 -33.45 21.71
C THR A 248 -14.04 -34.11 20.37
N LYS A 249 -13.27 -35.10 19.90
CA LYS A 249 -13.52 -35.77 18.61
C LYS A 249 -14.08 -37.16 18.85
N ALA A 250 -15.17 -37.47 18.14
CA ALA A 250 -15.71 -38.83 18.09
C ALA A 250 -14.63 -39.83 17.62
N ALA A 251 -14.48 -40.94 18.32
CA ALA A 251 -13.48 -41.96 18.04
C ALA A 251 -14.08 -43.38 18.02
N VAL A 252 -13.33 -44.34 17.45
CA VAL A 252 -13.61 -45.77 17.61
C VAL A 252 -13.08 -46.21 18.97
N HIS A 253 -13.91 -46.86 19.78
CA HIS A 253 -13.51 -47.49 21.03
C HIS A 253 -13.73 -49.00 20.96
N ALA A 254 -12.75 -49.76 21.47
CA ALA A 254 -12.81 -51.21 21.47
C ALA A 254 -13.86 -51.74 22.48
N ASP A 255 -14.19 -53.03 22.36
CA ASP A 255 -14.87 -53.76 23.41
C ASP A 255 -14.05 -53.73 24.72
N GLU A 256 -14.71 -53.81 25.86
CA GLU A 256 -14.13 -53.67 27.21
C GLU A 256 -13.41 -52.33 27.50
N ALA A 257 -13.48 -51.32 26.60
CA ALA A 257 -12.85 -50.03 26.83
C ALA A 257 -13.40 -49.31 28.08
N THR A 258 -12.51 -48.66 28.83
CA THR A 258 -12.85 -47.97 30.08
C THR A 258 -13.78 -46.79 29.83
N VAL A 259 -14.92 -46.79 30.51
CA VAL A 259 -15.85 -45.67 30.61
C VAL A 259 -15.70 -45.07 32.00
N GLU A 260 -15.17 -43.86 32.10
CA GLU A 260 -15.00 -43.14 33.37
C GLU A 260 -16.09 -42.08 33.54
N LEU A 261 -16.71 -42.01 34.71
CA LEU A 261 -17.68 -40.97 35.03
C LEU A 261 -16.95 -39.61 35.13
N PHE A 262 -17.45 -38.60 34.45
CA PHE A 262 -16.99 -37.21 34.57
C PHE A 262 -18.07 -36.40 35.31
N PRO A 263 -18.03 -36.35 36.65
CA PRO A 263 -19.09 -35.72 37.42
C PRO A 263 -19.02 -34.19 37.29
N VAL A 264 -20.19 -33.55 37.15
CA VAL A 264 -20.32 -32.09 37.01
C VAL A 264 -21.07 -31.50 38.20
N LEU A 265 -20.48 -30.50 38.86
CA LEU A 265 -21.11 -29.79 39.98
C LEU A 265 -22.40 -29.07 39.54
N TRP A 266 -23.43 -29.15 40.36
CA TRP A 266 -24.77 -28.65 40.01
C TRP A 266 -24.80 -27.13 39.73
N ASP A 267 -24.02 -26.34 40.46
CA ASP A 267 -23.87 -24.88 40.27
C ASP A 267 -23.03 -24.50 39.04
N ARG A 268 -22.29 -25.48 38.48
CA ARG A 268 -21.45 -25.30 37.29
C ARG A 268 -22.17 -25.61 35.98
N ARG A 269 -23.30 -26.31 36.05
CA ARG A 269 -24.13 -26.70 34.89
C ARG A 269 -24.70 -25.52 34.10
N GLU A 270 -24.82 -24.34 34.72
CA GLU A 270 -25.28 -23.13 34.04
C GLU A 270 -24.22 -22.52 33.09
N LYS A 271 -22.94 -22.90 33.22
CA LYS A 271 -21.87 -22.42 32.33
C LYS A 271 -21.89 -23.17 31.00
N ARG A 272 -22.32 -22.49 29.94
CA ARG A 272 -22.57 -23.12 28.63
C ARG A 272 -21.32 -23.15 27.76
N LEU A 273 -21.33 -24.04 26.77
CA LEU A 273 -20.22 -24.19 25.82
C LEU A 273 -20.09 -22.97 24.90
N GLU A 274 -21.19 -22.30 24.58
CA GLU A 274 -21.24 -21.13 23.70
C GLU A 274 -20.52 -19.93 24.31
N ASP A 275 -20.64 -19.74 25.63
CA ASP A 275 -19.97 -18.67 26.37
C ASP A 275 -18.43 -18.85 26.34
N TYR A 276 -17.96 -20.10 26.35
CA TYR A 276 -16.56 -20.48 26.11
C TYR A 276 -16.15 -20.24 24.64
N GLN A 277 -16.99 -20.59 23.66
CA GLN A 277 -16.68 -20.41 22.24
C GLN A 277 -16.52 -18.92 21.87
N ALA A 278 -17.35 -18.05 22.45
CA ALA A 278 -17.24 -16.60 22.28
C ALA A 278 -15.88 -16.06 22.76
N LEU A 279 -15.40 -16.51 23.93
CA LEU A 279 -14.09 -16.14 24.47
C LEU A 279 -12.92 -16.59 23.59
N VAL A 280 -13.01 -17.80 23.01
CA VAL A 280 -11.99 -18.31 22.07
C VAL A 280 -11.98 -17.49 20.78
N ALA A 281 -13.14 -17.07 20.27
CA ALA A 281 -13.25 -16.21 19.09
C ALA A 281 -12.65 -14.81 19.32
N SER A 282 -12.75 -14.25 20.53
CA SER A 282 -12.17 -12.95 20.91
C SER A 282 -10.71 -13.04 21.40
N SER A 283 -9.95 -14.05 20.95
CA SER A 283 -8.63 -14.43 21.49
C SER A 283 -7.71 -13.24 21.86
N PRO A 284 -7.34 -13.06 23.15
CA PRO A 284 -6.48 -11.97 23.60
C PRO A 284 -5.01 -12.15 23.20
N PHE A 285 -4.65 -13.28 22.57
CA PHE A 285 -3.29 -13.60 22.13
C PHE A 285 -3.05 -13.30 20.64
N VAL A 286 -4.01 -12.65 19.97
CA VAL A 286 -3.95 -12.33 18.54
C VAL A 286 -3.89 -10.83 18.36
N LEU A 287 -2.96 -10.36 17.51
CA LEU A 287 -2.98 -8.96 17.09
C LEU A 287 -4.17 -8.74 16.15
N PRO A 288 -5.14 -7.88 16.49
CA PRO A 288 -6.26 -7.60 15.59
C PRO A 288 -5.75 -7.03 14.26
N ALA A 289 -6.35 -7.44 13.16
CA ALA A 289 -6.04 -6.88 11.86
C ALA A 289 -6.34 -5.36 11.86
N ALA A 290 -5.42 -4.57 11.30
CA ALA A 290 -5.64 -3.12 11.18
C ALA A 290 -6.92 -2.85 10.35
N PRO A 291 -7.76 -1.87 10.73
CA PRO A 291 -8.95 -1.55 9.98
C PRO A 291 -8.59 -1.14 8.56
N LYS A 292 -9.19 -1.79 7.58
CA LYS A 292 -8.91 -1.54 6.16
C LYS A 292 -9.53 -0.22 5.74
N THR A 293 -8.73 0.67 5.18
CA THR A 293 -9.19 1.99 4.69
C THR A 293 -9.40 1.96 3.18
N TRP A 294 -10.60 2.34 2.74
CA TRP A 294 -10.96 2.44 1.33
C TRP A 294 -10.83 3.89 0.86
N SER A 295 -10.09 4.09 -0.23
CA SER A 295 -9.86 5.39 -0.86
C SER A 295 -10.09 5.26 -2.37
N PRO A 296 -11.37 5.17 -2.79
CA PRO A 296 -11.73 4.86 -4.16
C PRO A 296 -11.27 5.94 -5.15
N LYS A 297 -10.69 5.51 -6.28
CA LYS A 297 -10.16 6.39 -7.33
C LYS A 297 -10.52 5.87 -8.73
N LEU A 298 -10.80 6.77 -9.66
CA LEU A 298 -11.03 6.39 -11.05
C LEU A 298 -9.69 6.09 -11.76
N ALA A 299 -9.63 4.98 -12.48
CA ALA A 299 -8.47 4.52 -13.25
C ALA A 299 -8.90 4.07 -14.66
N GLY A 300 -7.93 3.89 -15.57
CA GLY A 300 -8.18 3.42 -16.94
C GLY A 300 -8.81 4.45 -17.90
N VAL A 301 -9.08 5.66 -17.40
CA VAL A 301 -9.53 6.82 -18.17
C VAL A 301 -8.43 7.87 -18.15
N SER A 302 -7.71 8.01 -19.26
CA SER A 302 -6.55 8.91 -19.39
C SER A 302 -6.58 9.64 -20.73
N ASP A 303 -6.06 10.87 -20.74
CA ASP A 303 -5.97 11.71 -21.94
C ASP A 303 -5.36 10.97 -23.13
N LYS A 304 -5.97 11.16 -24.31
CA LYS A 304 -5.53 10.52 -25.57
C LYS A 304 -5.35 11.57 -26.66
N THR A 305 -4.36 11.37 -27.53
CA THR A 305 -4.24 12.11 -28.79
C THR A 305 -4.54 11.16 -29.94
N ILE A 306 -5.36 11.59 -30.90
CA ILE A 306 -5.85 10.76 -32.00
C ILE A 306 -5.77 11.47 -33.35
N ARG A 307 -5.76 10.69 -34.43
CA ARG A 307 -6.00 11.22 -35.78
C ARG A 307 -7.50 11.49 -36.01
N PRO A 308 -7.87 12.39 -36.95
CA PRO A 308 -9.26 12.51 -37.40
C PRO A 308 -9.85 11.16 -37.80
N GLY A 309 -11.08 10.87 -37.36
CA GLY A 309 -11.78 9.60 -37.61
C GLY A 309 -11.30 8.37 -36.83
N GLU A 310 -10.27 8.47 -35.99
CA GLU A 310 -9.81 7.34 -35.18
C GLU A 310 -10.76 7.04 -34.01
N VAL A 311 -11.20 5.78 -33.89
CA VAL A 311 -12.04 5.32 -32.77
C VAL A 311 -11.24 5.26 -31.47
N VAL A 312 -11.83 5.77 -30.39
CA VAL A 312 -11.31 5.64 -29.02
C VAL A 312 -12.12 4.62 -28.26
N SER A 313 -11.43 3.65 -27.66
CA SER A 313 -12.00 2.80 -26.61
C SER A 313 -11.06 2.80 -25.40
N LEU A 314 -11.65 2.98 -24.21
CA LEU A 314 -10.99 2.95 -22.91
C LEU A 314 -11.88 2.14 -21.93
N THR A 315 -11.34 1.77 -20.77
CA THR A 315 -12.12 1.05 -19.74
C THR A 315 -11.91 1.69 -18.39
N ALA A 316 -12.93 2.41 -17.92
CA ALA A 316 -12.96 2.98 -16.58
C ALA A 316 -12.98 1.87 -15.52
N LYS A 317 -12.24 2.09 -14.43
CA LYS A 317 -12.22 1.21 -13.25
C LYS A 317 -12.26 2.06 -11.98
N LEU A 318 -12.85 1.53 -10.92
CA LEU A 318 -12.83 2.14 -9.60
C LEU A 318 -11.88 1.34 -8.70
N ASP A 319 -10.62 1.78 -8.63
CA ASP A 319 -9.59 1.15 -7.81
C ASP A 319 -9.80 1.50 -6.33
N ASN A 320 -9.45 0.57 -5.42
CA ASN A 320 -9.55 0.71 -3.96
C ASN A 320 -10.97 1.10 -3.44
N ALA A 321 -12.00 0.65 -4.16
CA ALA A 321 -13.40 0.71 -3.77
C ALA A 321 -13.73 -0.24 -2.63
N ASP A 322 -14.72 0.16 -1.82
CA ASP A 322 -15.23 -0.65 -0.72
C ASP A 322 -16.17 -1.75 -1.27
N PRO A 323 -15.84 -3.05 -1.17
CA PRO A 323 -16.66 -4.12 -1.72
C PRO A 323 -18.02 -4.23 -1.03
N GLU A 324 -18.18 -3.73 0.19
CA GLU A 324 -19.46 -3.76 0.93
C GLU A 324 -20.47 -2.74 0.38
N LEU A 325 -20.00 -1.71 -0.34
CA LEU A 325 -20.86 -0.75 -1.05
C LEU A 325 -21.35 -1.28 -2.42
N GLY A 326 -20.98 -2.50 -2.79
CA GLY A 326 -21.39 -3.16 -4.03
C GLY A 326 -20.68 -2.66 -5.28
N VAL A 327 -21.15 -3.14 -6.44
CA VAL A 327 -20.50 -2.89 -7.74
C VAL A 327 -20.59 -1.42 -8.15
N PRO A 328 -19.52 -0.88 -8.79
CA PRO A 328 -19.53 0.47 -9.31
C PRO A 328 -20.41 0.57 -10.56
N SER A 329 -21.12 1.70 -10.69
CA SER A 329 -21.81 2.13 -11.89
C SER A 329 -21.12 3.37 -12.47
N PHE A 330 -20.91 3.37 -13.79
CA PHE A 330 -20.18 4.42 -14.51
C PHE A 330 -21.11 5.34 -15.32
N ALA A 331 -20.75 6.62 -15.42
CA ALA A 331 -21.45 7.61 -16.23
C ALA A 331 -20.47 8.59 -16.88
N ILE A 332 -20.90 9.27 -17.94
CA ILE A 332 -20.23 10.47 -18.45
C ILE A 332 -21.11 11.69 -18.19
N GLU A 333 -20.49 12.76 -17.75
CA GLU A 333 -21.04 14.11 -17.69
C GLU A 333 -20.19 15.05 -18.55
N GLU A 334 -20.73 16.21 -18.93
CA GLU A 334 -20.01 17.24 -19.72
C GLU A 334 -19.32 16.67 -20.98
N ALA A 335 -20.00 15.74 -21.66
CA ALA A 335 -19.48 15.00 -22.80
C ALA A 335 -19.45 15.85 -24.09
N ALA A 336 -18.44 15.64 -24.92
CA ALA A 336 -18.54 15.99 -26.34
C ALA A 336 -19.46 15.01 -27.09
N GLU A 337 -19.99 15.45 -28.23
CA GLU A 337 -20.96 14.68 -29.02
C GLU A 337 -20.43 13.30 -29.43
N GLY A 338 -21.28 12.28 -29.27
CA GLY A 338 -20.98 10.88 -29.59
C GLY A 338 -20.13 10.13 -28.56
N MET A 339 -19.66 10.76 -27.47
CA MET A 339 -18.97 10.05 -26.39
C MET A 339 -19.97 9.24 -25.54
N ALA A 340 -19.69 7.96 -25.33
CA ALA A 340 -20.52 7.05 -24.55
C ALA A 340 -19.68 6.22 -23.56
N ILE A 341 -20.30 5.78 -22.46
CA ILE A 341 -19.76 4.78 -21.55
C ILE A 341 -20.84 3.75 -21.23
N ASP A 342 -20.46 2.48 -21.20
CA ASP A 342 -21.31 1.44 -20.65
C ASP A 342 -21.25 1.46 -19.12
N ALA A 343 -22.42 1.55 -18.48
CA ALA A 343 -22.52 1.79 -17.04
C ALA A 343 -22.06 0.61 -16.17
N ALA A 344 -22.10 -0.62 -16.69
CA ALA A 344 -21.77 -1.82 -15.92
C ALA A 344 -20.31 -2.26 -16.10
N THR A 345 -19.74 -2.06 -17.29
CA THR A 345 -18.37 -2.47 -17.66
C THR A 345 -17.36 -1.33 -17.58
N GLY A 346 -17.83 -0.08 -17.54
CA GLY A 346 -16.97 1.11 -17.65
C GLY A 346 -16.36 1.28 -19.03
N GLN A 347 -16.82 0.56 -20.06
CA GLN A 347 -16.25 0.67 -21.41
C GLN A 347 -16.67 2.00 -22.05
N PHE A 348 -15.70 2.91 -22.14
CA PHE A 348 -15.83 4.19 -22.85
C PHE A 348 -15.60 3.97 -24.34
N THR A 349 -16.45 4.55 -25.18
CA THR A 349 -16.31 4.55 -26.64
C THR A 349 -16.57 5.94 -27.21
N TRP A 350 -15.76 6.33 -28.21
CA TRP A 350 -16.00 7.53 -29.00
C TRP A 350 -15.53 7.32 -30.44
N THR A 351 -16.38 7.65 -31.40
CA THR A 351 -16.01 7.76 -32.82
C THR A 351 -16.24 9.22 -33.21
N PRO A 352 -15.18 10.03 -33.36
CA PRO A 352 -15.33 11.43 -33.78
C PRO A 352 -15.96 11.50 -35.17
N ALA A 353 -16.98 12.35 -35.34
CA ALA A 353 -17.52 12.65 -36.66
C ALA A 353 -16.47 13.37 -37.53
N GLU A 354 -16.44 13.07 -38.83
CA GLU A 354 -15.47 13.66 -39.78
C GLU A 354 -15.58 15.20 -39.90
N SER A 355 -16.69 15.79 -39.46
CA SER A 355 -16.92 17.23 -39.41
C SER A 355 -16.25 17.94 -38.22
N LEU A 356 -15.79 17.19 -37.21
CA LEU A 356 -15.13 17.77 -36.03
C LEU A 356 -13.76 18.34 -36.41
N GLN A 357 -13.53 19.57 -35.98
CA GLN A 357 -12.27 20.27 -36.24
C GLN A 357 -11.14 19.72 -35.34
N PRO A 358 -9.87 19.86 -35.74
CA PRO A 358 -8.73 19.65 -34.85
C PRO A 358 -8.87 20.47 -33.56
N GLY A 359 -8.60 19.85 -32.41
CA GLY A 359 -8.88 20.50 -31.12
C GLY A 359 -8.97 19.54 -29.94
N LYS A 360 -9.35 20.08 -28.78
CA LYS A 360 -9.53 19.34 -27.53
C LYS A 360 -11.01 19.14 -27.23
N TYR A 361 -11.39 17.89 -27.01
CA TYR A 361 -12.72 17.46 -26.62
C TYR A 361 -12.62 16.77 -25.26
N SER A 362 -13.57 17.00 -24.36
CA SER A 362 -13.51 16.42 -23.02
C SER A 362 -14.79 15.72 -22.62
N ALA A 363 -14.65 14.85 -21.63
CA ALA A 363 -15.72 14.19 -20.90
C ALA A 363 -15.34 14.14 -19.41
N LEU A 364 -16.30 14.32 -18.51
CA LEU A 364 -16.13 14.08 -17.09
C LEU A 364 -16.67 12.68 -16.79
N VAL A 365 -15.77 11.69 -16.67
CA VAL A 365 -16.18 10.31 -16.37
C VAL A 365 -16.35 10.18 -14.87
N ALA A 366 -17.51 9.68 -14.44
CA ALA A 366 -17.88 9.51 -13.04
C ALA A 366 -18.16 8.04 -12.71
N ALA A 367 -17.94 7.67 -11.45
CA ALA A 367 -18.41 6.41 -10.88
C ALA A 367 -19.06 6.64 -9.50
N VAL A 368 -20.05 5.80 -9.21
CA VAL A 368 -20.75 5.70 -7.91
C VAL A 368 -20.85 4.24 -7.50
N GLN A 369 -20.91 3.94 -6.21
CA GLN A 369 -21.18 2.59 -5.70
C GLN A 369 -22.63 2.48 -5.21
N SER A 370 -23.27 1.34 -5.44
CA SER A 370 -24.70 1.13 -5.13
C SER A 370 -25.10 1.44 -3.67
N GLY A 371 -24.22 1.17 -2.70
CA GLY A 371 -24.45 1.43 -1.28
C GLY A 371 -24.21 2.89 -0.85
N LYS A 372 -23.64 3.73 -1.73
CA LYS A 372 -23.47 5.18 -1.54
C LYS A 372 -23.58 5.92 -2.89
N PRO A 373 -24.81 6.06 -3.43
CA PRO A 373 -25.01 6.76 -4.71
C PRO A 373 -24.58 8.24 -4.65
N ASP A 374 -24.65 8.87 -3.47
CA ASP A 374 -24.25 10.27 -3.26
C ASP A 374 -22.72 10.47 -3.30
N GLN A 375 -21.93 9.40 -3.09
CA GLN A 375 -20.46 9.48 -3.12
C GLN A 375 -19.95 9.25 -4.55
N LYS A 376 -19.95 10.33 -5.32
CA LYS A 376 -19.50 10.33 -6.72
C LYS A 376 -18.03 10.70 -6.86
N ILE A 377 -17.32 9.94 -7.68
CA ILE A 377 -15.88 10.09 -7.95
C ILE A 377 -15.71 10.34 -9.43
N SER A 378 -15.13 11.48 -9.80
CA SER A 378 -14.98 11.89 -11.19
C SER A 378 -13.51 12.08 -11.60
N SER A 379 -13.25 11.88 -12.89
CA SER A 379 -11.98 12.16 -13.55
C SER A 379 -12.25 12.80 -14.91
N LYS A 380 -11.47 13.82 -15.26
CA LYS A 380 -11.59 14.49 -16.56
C LYS A 380 -10.77 13.74 -17.61
N LEU A 381 -11.43 13.33 -18.67
CA LEU A 381 -10.82 12.80 -19.89
C LEU A 381 -10.71 13.92 -20.92
N THR A 382 -9.52 14.13 -21.49
CA THR A 382 -9.30 15.02 -22.63
C THR A 382 -8.80 14.23 -23.83
N ILE A 383 -9.55 14.25 -24.93
CA ILE A 383 -9.14 13.67 -26.21
C ILE A 383 -8.79 14.81 -27.17
N THR A 384 -7.56 14.79 -27.69
CA THR A 384 -7.07 15.78 -28.64
C THR A 384 -7.11 15.19 -30.05
N ILE A 385 -7.96 15.72 -30.93
CA ILE A 385 -7.90 15.44 -32.38
C ILE A 385 -6.77 16.29 -32.96
N GLN A 386 -5.79 15.64 -33.59
CA GLN A 386 -4.70 16.34 -34.26
C GLN A 386 -5.13 16.94 -35.60
N GLU A 387 -4.47 18.04 -35.97
CA GLU A 387 -4.51 18.55 -37.33
C GLU A 387 -3.78 17.59 -38.27
N GLN A 388 -4.23 17.51 -39.52
CA GLN A 388 -3.69 16.59 -40.52
C GLN A 388 -2.39 17.17 -41.11
N ASN A 389 -1.27 16.46 -40.93
CA ASN A 389 0.04 16.88 -41.45
C ASN A 389 -0.01 17.08 -42.98
N VAL A 390 0.31 18.30 -43.43
CA VAL A 390 0.38 18.68 -44.85
C VAL A 390 1.80 18.43 -45.37
N ALA A 391 1.97 18.26 -46.68
CA ALA A 391 3.30 18.10 -47.26
C ALA A 391 4.02 19.46 -47.44
N PRO A 392 5.34 19.54 -47.14
CA PRO A 392 6.13 20.75 -47.35
C PRO A 392 6.14 21.18 -48.82
N LYS A 393 6.32 22.48 -49.08
CA LYS A 393 6.44 23.05 -50.42
C LYS A 393 7.88 23.45 -50.70
N ILE A 394 8.56 22.68 -51.55
CA ILE A 394 9.96 22.92 -51.96
C ILE A 394 10.07 23.88 -53.15
N THR A 395 11.05 24.78 -53.10
CA THR A 395 11.45 25.72 -54.16
C THR A 395 12.95 25.57 -54.42
N VAL A 396 13.33 25.38 -55.68
CA VAL A 396 14.72 25.31 -56.15
C VAL A 396 14.78 25.84 -57.59
N GLN A 397 15.95 26.27 -58.05
CA GLN A 397 16.14 26.64 -59.46
C GLN A 397 15.91 25.42 -60.37
N THR A 398 15.27 25.63 -61.52
CA THR A 398 14.96 24.54 -62.48
C THR A 398 16.17 24.12 -63.31
N ALA A 399 17.15 25.00 -63.49
CA ALA A 399 18.43 24.68 -64.12
C ALA A 399 19.55 25.59 -63.59
N ALA A 400 20.79 25.08 -63.58
CA ALA A 400 21.98 25.87 -63.28
C ALA A 400 23.20 25.33 -64.05
N THR A 401 24.15 26.21 -64.40
CA THR A 401 25.41 25.81 -65.05
C THR A 401 26.48 25.53 -64.01
N VAL A 402 27.16 24.40 -64.17
CA VAL A 402 28.32 24.01 -63.35
C VAL A 402 29.55 23.96 -64.23
N VAL A 403 30.70 24.43 -63.74
CA VAL A 403 31.96 24.42 -64.50
C VAL A 403 32.96 23.48 -63.80
N LEU A 404 33.61 22.60 -64.57
CA LEU A 404 34.55 21.63 -64.04
C LEU A 404 35.73 22.29 -63.29
N GLY A 405 36.10 21.71 -62.13
CA GLY A 405 37.19 22.18 -61.29
C GLY A 405 36.91 23.48 -60.52
N ARG A 406 35.64 23.88 -60.37
CA ARG A 406 35.20 25.04 -59.59
C ARG A 406 34.17 24.63 -58.55
N GLU A 407 34.11 25.37 -57.44
CA GLU A 407 33.03 25.21 -56.47
C GLU A 407 31.70 25.70 -57.05
N PHE A 408 30.67 24.89 -56.90
CA PHE A 408 29.27 25.17 -57.19
C PHE A 408 28.49 25.09 -55.89
N SER A 409 27.60 26.06 -55.70
CA SER A 409 26.76 26.20 -54.52
C SER A 409 25.39 26.70 -54.93
N LEU A 410 24.33 26.06 -54.44
CA LEU A 410 22.95 26.44 -54.73
C LEU A 410 22.03 26.18 -53.53
N GLN A 411 21.19 27.15 -53.22
CA GLN A 411 20.20 27.04 -52.15
C GLN A 411 18.89 26.43 -52.65
N ALA A 412 18.46 25.31 -52.07
CA ALA A 412 17.06 24.88 -52.09
C ALA A 412 16.35 25.39 -50.81
N THR A 413 15.08 25.76 -50.90
CA THR A 413 14.28 26.20 -49.75
C THR A 413 12.94 25.47 -49.72
N ALA A 414 12.32 25.39 -48.56
CA ALA A 414 10.97 24.84 -48.42
C ALA A 414 10.18 25.59 -47.35
N THR A 415 8.86 25.58 -47.49
CA THR A 415 7.91 26.11 -46.50
C THR A 415 6.93 25.02 -46.07
N ASP A 416 6.54 25.05 -44.81
CA ASP A 416 5.78 24.01 -44.13
C ASP A 416 4.81 24.67 -43.12
N ASP A 417 3.80 23.94 -42.65
CA ASP A 417 2.96 24.36 -41.52
C ASP A 417 3.63 24.05 -40.17
N GLY A 418 4.55 23.09 -40.13
CA GLY A 418 5.43 22.81 -39.00
C GLY A 418 6.62 23.77 -38.84
N PRO A 419 7.43 23.62 -37.77
CA PRO A 419 8.64 24.41 -37.57
C PRO A 419 9.68 24.14 -38.67
N ALA A 420 10.25 25.20 -39.25
CA ALA A 420 11.23 25.08 -40.34
C ALA A 420 12.45 24.21 -40.01
N GLU A 421 12.92 24.22 -38.75
CA GLU A 421 14.02 23.39 -38.25
C GLU A 421 13.72 21.87 -38.24
N SER A 422 12.46 21.48 -38.47
CA SER A 422 12.06 20.07 -38.58
C SER A 422 12.28 19.48 -39.97
N LEU A 423 12.44 20.34 -40.99
CA LEU A 423 12.61 19.94 -42.39
C LEU A 423 13.96 19.29 -42.63
N LYS A 424 13.95 18.19 -43.38
CA LYS A 424 15.15 17.42 -43.77
C LYS A 424 15.29 17.37 -45.27
N TYR A 425 16.34 17.99 -45.79
CA TYR A 425 16.67 17.98 -47.21
C TYR A 425 17.53 16.77 -47.57
N SER A 426 17.33 16.23 -48.76
CA SER A 426 18.13 15.13 -49.31
C SER A 426 18.16 15.15 -50.84
N LEU A 427 19.17 14.52 -51.43
CA LEU A 427 19.23 14.29 -52.87
C LEU A 427 18.52 12.97 -53.20
N GLY A 428 17.67 13.01 -54.23
CA GLY A 428 17.04 11.85 -54.82
C GLY A 428 17.79 11.35 -56.05
N GLY A 429 17.06 10.70 -56.97
CA GLY A 429 17.64 10.17 -58.20
C GLY A 429 18.29 11.26 -59.08
N GLY A 430 19.38 10.88 -59.75
CA GLY A 430 20.11 11.71 -60.72
C GLY A 430 21.29 12.51 -60.16
N ALA A 431 21.54 12.47 -58.85
CA ALA A 431 22.69 13.12 -58.21
C ALA A 431 24.04 12.62 -58.76
N PRO A 432 24.89 13.50 -59.33
CA PRO A 432 26.27 13.20 -59.68
C PRO A 432 27.15 12.83 -58.48
N GLU A 433 28.23 12.11 -58.73
CA GLU A 433 29.23 11.81 -57.70
C GLU A 433 29.84 13.10 -57.12
N GLY A 434 29.88 13.17 -55.78
CA GLY A 434 30.40 14.31 -55.04
C GLY A 434 29.43 15.50 -54.90
N LEU A 435 28.24 15.49 -55.52
CA LEU A 435 27.20 16.48 -55.23
C LEU A 435 26.61 16.17 -53.84
N GLY A 436 26.78 17.09 -52.90
CA GLY A 436 26.18 17.00 -51.56
C GLY A 436 25.04 18.00 -51.37
N ILE A 437 24.19 17.74 -50.39
CA ILE A 437 23.23 18.72 -49.85
C ILE A 437 23.33 18.71 -48.33
N ASP A 438 23.33 19.90 -47.71
CA ASP A 438 23.21 20.00 -46.26
C ASP A 438 21.77 19.72 -45.83
N ALA A 439 21.60 18.75 -44.92
CA ALA A 439 20.28 18.21 -44.59
C ALA A 439 19.37 19.17 -43.81
N LYS A 440 19.90 20.25 -43.24
CA LYS A 440 19.11 21.26 -42.48
C LYS A 440 18.85 22.52 -43.28
N SER A 441 19.91 23.07 -43.86
CA SER A 441 19.85 24.32 -44.61
C SER A 441 19.35 24.14 -46.04
N GLY A 442 19.43 22.94 -46.63
CA GLY A 442 19.08 22.72 -48.04
C GLY A 442 20.12 23.25 -49.02
N LEU A 443 21.34 23.54 -48.56
CA LEU A 443 22.43 24.06 -49.39
C LEU A 443 23.12 22.93 -50.17
N LEU A 444 22.94 22.90 -51.49
CA LEU A 444 23.68 22.02 -52.39
C LEU A 444 25.11 22.54 -52.55
N LYS A 445 26.10 21.64 -52.50
CA LYS A 445 27.52 21.94 -52.74
C LYS A 445 28.17 20.88 -53.61
N TRP A 446 29.03 21.30 -54.53
CA TRP A 446 29.80 20.41 -55.38
C TRP A 446 31.10 21.07 -55.84
N MET A 447 32.13 20.27 -56.07
CA MET A 447 33.33 20.69 -56.81
C MET A 447 33.71 19.55 -57.77
N PRO A 448 33.10 19.48 -58.97
CA PRO A 448 33.38 18.39 -59.90
C PRO A 448 34.85 18.38 -60.31
N ALA A 449 35.45 17.20 -60.33
CA ALA A 449 36.82 17.02 -60.82
C ALA A 449 36.92 17.42 -62.30
N ARG A 450 38.11 17.87 -62.74
CA ARG A 450 38.36 18.20 -64.17
C ARG A 450 38.27 16.99 -65.12
N SER A 451 38.16 15.78 -64.59
CA SER A 451 37.93 14.54 -65.32
C SER A 451 36.46 14.09 -65.35
N PHE A 452 35.56 14.82 -64.69
CA PHE A 452 34.13 14.51 -64.68
C PHE A 452 33.51 14.81 -66.05
N THR A 453 32.58 13.98 -66.51
CA THR A 453 32.00 14.09 -67.86
C THR A 453 31.09 15.32 -68.00
N PRO A 454 31.33 16.24 -68.96
CA PRO A 454 30.39 17.32 -69.28
C PRO A 454 29.06 16.78 -69.80
N GLY A 455 27.96 17.47 -69.49
CA GLY A 455 26.61 17.06 -69.89
C GLY A 455 25.51 17.59 -68.98
N LYS A 456 24.27 17.21 -69.26
CA LYS A 456 23.09 17.59 -68.46
C LYS A 456 22.72 16.48 -67.47
N TYR A 457 22.52 16.86 -66.22
CA TYR A 457 22.19 15.98 -65.10
C TYR A 457 20.91 16.45 -64.42
N ASP A 458 19.82 15.71 -64.60
CA ASP A 458 18.53 15.99 -63.94
C ASP A 458 18.53 15.39 -62.53
N ILE A 459 18.62 16.25 -61.52
CA ILE A 459 18.70 15.88 -60.11
C ILE A 459 17.36 16.15 -59.42
N THR A 460 16.92 15.19 -58.61
CA THR A 460 15.79 15.40 -57.71
C THR A 460 16.28 15.89 -56.35
N VAL A 461 15.71 16.96 -55.82
CA VAL A 461 15.89 17.39 -54.43
C VAL A 461 14.61 17.08 -53.68
N ASN A 462 14.73 16.38 -52.55
CA ASN A 462 13.61 16.02 -51.68
C ASN A 462 13.69 16.83 -50.39
N VAL A 463 12.54 17.18 -49.83
CA VAL A 463 12.40 17.65 -48.45
C VAL A 463 11.33 16.82 -47.74
N THR A 464 11.55 16.50 -46.47
CA THR A 464 10.62 15.76 -45.61
C THR A 464 10.44 16.51 -44.30
N ASP A 465 9.20 16.64 -43.82
CA ASP A 465 8.90 17.29 -42.54
C ASP A 465 9.23 16.40 -41.32
N GLY A 466 9.16 16.99 -40.13
CA GLY A 466 9.37 16.28 -38.85
C GLY A 466 8.07 15.90 -38.13
N GLY A 467 6.93 15.87 -38.83
CA GLY A 467 5.62 15.53 -38.28
C GLY A 467 5.53 14.08 -37.79
N ARG A 468 4.46 13.77 -37.04
CA ARG A 468 4.24 12.42 -36.49
C ARG A 468 3.89 11.38 -37.57
N ASP A 469 3.45 11.85 -38.74
CA ASP A 469 3.36 11.11 -40.00
C ASP A 469 4.10 11.90 -41.11
N PRO A 470 5.43 11.76 -41.25
CA PRO A 470 6.22 12.59 -42.15
C PRO A 470 5.72 12.54 -43.59
N LYS A 471 5.57 13.72 -44.20
CA LYS A 471 5.30 13.89 -45.62
C LYS A 471 6.56 14.40 -46.32
N SER A 472 6.60 14.20 -47.63
CA SER A 472 7.73 14.61 -48.46
C SER A 472 7.24 15.30 -49.72
N ALA A 473 8.04 16.25 -50.19
CA ALA A 473 7.90 16.85 -51.50
C ALA A 473 9.23 16.84 -52.25
N SER A 474 9.16 16.88 -53.58
CA SER A 474 10.33 16.81 -54.45
C SER A 474 10.25 17.85 -55.57
N ALA A 475 11.41 18.43 -55.90
CA ALA A 475 11.59 19.29 -57.06
C ALA A 475 12.79 18.81 -57.88
N LYS A 476 12.82 19.17 -59.17
CA LYS A 476 13.90 18.80 -60.09
C LYS A 476 14.73 20.02 -60.48
N ILE A 477 16.04 19.81 -60.61
CA ILE A 477 16.99 20.76 -61.18
C ILE A 477 17.84 20.08 -62.24
N ALA A 478 17.98 20.71 -63.41
CA ALA A 478 18.91 20.29 -64.46
C ALA A 478 20.26 21.02 -64.28
N LEU A 479 21.31 20.31 -63.88
CA LEU A 479 22.68 20.85 -63.88
C LEU A 479 23.33 20.65 -65.25
N ASP A 480 23.69 21.75 -65.90
CA ASP A 480 24.43 21.76 -67.17
C ASP A 480 25.93 21.88 -66.86
N VAL A 481 26.63 20.74 -66.90
CA VAL A 481 28.04 20.62 -66.53
C VAL A 481 28.91 20.88 -67.77
N GLN A 482 29.72 21.93 -67.70
CA GLN A 482 30.54 22.43 -68.80
C GLN A 482 32.04 22.40 -68.47
N ASP A 483 32.86 22.18 -69.48
CA ASP A 483 34.32 22.34 -69.39
C ASP A 483 34.73 23.77 -69.04
N ASP A 484 35.84 23.90 -68.31
CA ASP A 484 36.48 25.19 -68.08
C ASP A 484 37.30 25.63 -69.30
N TYR A 485 36.60 26.04 -70.35
CA TYR A 485 37.21 26.49 -71.61
C TYR A 485 38.18 27.67 -71.42
N ALA A 486 38.01 28.49 -70.37
CA ALA A 486 38.96 29.56 -70.04
C ALA A 486 40.28 29.02 -69.48
N ALA A 487 40.26 28.01 -68.59
CA ALA A 487 41.47 27.32 -68.16
C ALA A 487 42.12 26.52 -69.29
N MET A 488 41.34 25.99 -70.23
CA MET A 488 41.85 25.28 -71.41
C MET A 488 42.36 26.19 -72.55
N THR A 489 42.17 27.50 -72.46
CA THR A 489 42.64 28.45 -73.49
C THR A 489 43.99 29.04 -73.11
N THR A 490 45.04 28.68 -73.85
CA THR A 490 46.40 29.21 -73.62
C THR A 490 46.81 30.21 -74.70
N LEU A 491 47.55 31.26 -74.31
CA LEU A 491 48.21 32.15 -75.26
C LEU A 491 49.41 31.42 -75.87
N THR A 492 49.25 30.91 -77.09
CA THR A 492 50.24 30.03 -77.76
C THR A 492 51.22 30.78 -78.66
N GLY A 493 50.93 32.03 -79.00
CA GLY A 493 51.80 32.84 -79.83
C GLY A 493 51.36 34.30 -79.86
N THR A 494 52.32 35.19 -80.02
CA THR A 494 52.12 36.60 -80.38
C THR A 494 53.00 36.87 -81.59
N VAL A 495 52.41 37.26 -82.72
CA VAL A 495 53.09 37.37 -84.01
C VAL A 495 52.88 38.77 -84.56
N SER A 496 53.96 39.45 -84.92
CA SER A 496 53.88 40.69 -85.69
C SER A 496 54.02 40.40 -87.18
N ARG A 497 53.17 41.02 -87.99
CA ARG A 497 53.26 41.00 -89.45
C ARG A 497 52.95 42.38 -89.98
N ASP A 498 53.85 42.94 -90.78
CA ASP A 498 53.69 44.25 -91.43
C ASP A 498 53.34 45.37 -90.43
N GLY A 499 53.91 45.30 -89.22
CA GLY A 499 53.67 46.24 -88.10
C GLY A 499 52.44 45.93 -87.23
N THR A 500 51.54 45.04 -87.65
CA THR A 500 50.36 44.64 -86.87
C THR A 500 50.64 43.41 -86.01
N TRP A 501 50.33 43.48 -84.71
CA TRP A 501 50.42 42.35 -83.78
C TRP A 501 49.13 41.53 -83.73
N PHE A 502 49.29 40.21 -83.68
CA PHE A 502 48.22 39.22 -83.52
C PHE A 502 48.52 38.28 -82.34
N ALA A 503 47.50 38.02 -81.52
CA ALA A 503 47.53 37.07 -80.41
C ALA A 503 46.82 35.76 -80.80
N TRP A 504 47.45 34.62 -80.53
CA TRP A 504 46.91 33.30 -80.85
C TRP A 504 46.48 32.57 -79.57
N LEU A 505 45.20 32.70 -79.23
CA LEU A 505 44.57 32.00 -78.11
C LEU A 505 44.08 30.63 -78.59
N ARG A 506 44.77 29.56 -78.19
CA ARG A 506 44.39 28.19 -78.54
C ARG A 506 43.66 27.54 -77.38
N ASN A 507 42.41 27.16 -77.61
CA ASN A 507 41.64 26.33 -76.72
C ASN A 507 42.00 24.86 -76.96
N ARG A 508 42.45 24.16 -75.91
CA ARG A 508 42.87 22.76 -75.99
C ARG A 508 41.70 21.77 -75.95
N GLY A 509 40.56 22.16 -75.37
CA GLY A 509 39.34 21.35 -75.32
C GLY A 509 38.59 21.32 -76.65
N THR A 510 38.45 22.47 -77.32
CA THR A 510 37.79 22.56 -78.64
C THR A 510 38.74 22.43 -79.84
N GLY A 511 40.05 22.50 -79.61
CA GLY A 511 41.08 22.54 -80.66
C GLY A 511 41.17 23.87 -81.43
N VAL A 512 40.21 24.78 -81.26
CA VAL A 512 40.12 26.05 -81.98
C VAL A 512 41.23 27.01 -81.55
N THR A 513 41.82 27.71 -82.53
CA THR A 513 42.77 28.82 -82.28
C THR A 513 42.16 30.13 -82.77
N LEU A 514 41.82 31.01 -81.84
CA LEU A 514 41.42 32.39 -82.15
C LEU A 514 42.67 33.21 -82.45
N LYS A 515 42.63 33.96 -83.56
CA LYS A 515 43.68 34.92 -83.95
C LYS A 515 43.09 36.31 -83.81
N LEU A 516 43.52 37.05 -82.80
CA LEU A 516 42.95 38.34 -82.41
C LEU A 516 43.97 39.46 -82.62
N LYS A 517 43.51 40.64 -83.03
CA LYS A 517 44.29 41.89 -83.02
C LYS A 517 43.79 42.83 -81.92
N ALA A 518 44.52 43.92 -81.68
CA ALA A 518 44.04 44.98 -80.79
C ALA A 518 42.72 45.59 -81.30
N GLY A 519 41.81 45.90 -80.38
CA GLY A 519 40.43 46.37 -80.64
C GLY A 519 39.40 45.28 -80.90
N GLU A 520 39.79 43.99 -80.94
CA GLU A 520 38.83 42.87 -81.04
C GLU A 520 38.43 42.35 -79.66
N THR A 521 37.19 41.89 -79.54
CA THR A 521 36.68 41.28 -78.30
C THR A 521 36.72 39.76 -78.36
N VAL A 522 37.09 39.15 -77.24
CA VAL A 522 37.07 37.70 -77.04
C VAL A 522 36.06 37.34 -75.97
N ARG A 523 35.28 36.28 -76.22
CA ARG A 523 34.36 35.70 -75.23
C ARG A 523 34.60 34.19 -75.10
N ILE A 524 35.09 33.75 -73.94
CA ILE A 524 35.38 32.34 -73.63
C ILE A 524 34.91 32.07 -72.21
N SER A 525 34.01 31.09 -72.05
CA SER A 525 33.27 30.87 -70.78
C SER A 525 32.61 32.18 -70.31
N GLU A 526 32.82 32.59 -69.06
CA GLU A 526 32.34 33.86 -68.51
C GLU A 526 33.19 35.08 -68.90
N ILE A 527 34.39 34.87 -69.42
CA ILE A 527 35.35 35.96 -69.69
C ILE A 527 34.98 36.62 -71.02
N ALA A 528 34.55 37.87 -70.96
CA ALA A 528 34.33 38.74 -72.12
C ALA A 528 35.21 39.99 -71.99
N ALA A 529 36.22 40.13 -72.86
CA ALA A 529 37.22 41.19 -72.78
C ALA A 529 37.65 41.70 -74.16
N GLU A 530 38.02 42.97 -74.24
CA GLU A 530 38.64 43.61 -75.42
C GLU A 530 40.17 43.46 -75.36
N ILE A 531 40.81 43.09 -76.48
CA ILE A 531 42.27 43.06 -76.56
C ILE A 531 42.79 44.49 -76.76
N THR A 532 43.45 45.06 -75.75
CA THR A 532 43.93 46.45 -75.82
C THR A 532 45.38 46.56 -76.28
N GLU A 533 46.23 45.60 -75.95
CA GLU A 533 47.64 45.57 -76.36
C GLU A 533 48.11 44.13 -76.62
N ILE A 534 49.00 43.96 -77.59
CA ILE A 534 49.68 42.69 -77.90
C ILE A 534 51.16 42.99 -78.08
N THR A 535 52.02 42.31 -77.33
CA THR A 535 53.48 42.43 -77.41
C THR A 535 54.13 41.08 -77.67
N ALA A 536 55.45 41.04 -77.86
CA ALA A 536 56.22 39.81 -78.00
C ALA A 536 56.16 38.84 -76.79
N ARG A 537 55.63 39.28 -75.63
CA ARG A 537 55.64 38.46 -74.39
C ARG A 537 54.29 38.38 -73.66
N HIS A 538 53.34 39.25 -73.96
CA HIS A 538 52.05 39.27 -73.28
C HIS A 538 50.96 39.95 -74.11
N VAL A 539 49.71 39.75 -73.70
CA VAL A 539 48.50 40.40 -74.20
C VAL A 539 47.80 41.09 -73.03
N LEU A 540 47.27 42.28 -73.27
CA LEU A 540 46.40 42.99 -72.33
C LEU A 540 44.93 42.84 -72.76
N LEU A 541 44.10 42.39 -71.84
CA LEU A 541 42.67 42.17 -72.02
C LEU A 541 41.88 43.06 -71.07
N LYS A 542 41.07 43.97 -71.59
CA LYS A 542 40.23 44.87 -70.79
C LYS A 542 38.81 44.34 -70.66
N ASP A 543 38.36 44.11 -69.44
CA ASP A 543 36.95 43.83 -69.12
C ASP A 543 36.42 44.88 -68.13
N GLN A 544 35.22 44.65 -67.56
CA GLN A 544 34.59 45.57 -66.61
C GLN A 544 35.36 45.68 -65.27
N ALA A 545 36.20 44.70 -64.92
CA ALA A 545 36.98 44.71 -63.68
C ALA A 545 38.34 45.40 -63.83
N GLY A 546 38.83 45.58 -65.06
CA GLY A 546 40.05 46.34 -65.36
C GLY A 546 40.81 45.78 -66.57
N ILE A 547 42.11 46.10 -66.64
CA ILE A 547 43.02 45.56 -67.65
C ILE A 547 43.69 44.31 -67.05
N TRP A 548 43.80 43.23 -67.81
CA TRP A 548 44.39 41.97 -67.35
C TRP A 548 45.53 41.55 -68.27
N LYS A 549 46.70 41.27 -67.68
CA LYS A 549 47.87 40.73 -68.38
C LYS A 549 47.79 39.22 -68.50
N LEU A 550 47.82 38.72 -69.73
CA LEU A 550 48.04 37.32 -70.06
C LEU A 550 49.44 37.15 -70.67
N VAL A 551 50.36 36.49 -69.97
CA VAL A 551 51.71 36.22 -70.44
C VAL A 551 51.71 35.07 -71.46
N LEU A 552 52.61 35.13 -72.45
CA LEU A 552 52.80 34.06 -73.44
C LEU A 552 53.07 32.71 -72.74
N GLY A 553 52.28 31.70 -73.10
CA GLY A 553 52.29 30.37 -72.48
C GLY A 553 51.23 30.17 -71.39
N GLY A 554 50.74 31.23 -70.75
CA GLY A 554 49.73 31.16 -69.68
C GLY A 554 48.32 30.84 -70.18
N ALA A 555 47.46 30.34 -69.28
CA ALA A 555 46.04 30.16 -69.53
C ALA A 555 45.24 31.45 -69.32
N LEU A 556 44.15 31.63 -70.08
CA LEU A 556 43.30 32.83 -70.02
C LEU A 556 42.65 33.06 -68.64
N ARG A 557 42.46 31.98 -67.86
CA ARG A 557 42.02 32.06 -66.46
C ARG A 557 43.13 32.49 -65.48
N GLU A 558 44.40 32.35 -65.85
CA GLU A 558 45.59 32.73 -65.06
C GLU A 558 46.03 34.19 -65.31
N ARG A 559 45.25 34.96 -66.09
CA ARG A 559 45.53 36.38 -66.35
C ARG A 559 45.54 37.19 -65.04
N VAL A 560 46.49 38.13 -64.92
CA VAL A 560 46.70 38.94 -63.71
C VAL A 560 46.19 40.35 -63.93
N LEU A 561 45.45 40.92 -62.98
CA LEU A 561 44.90 42.28 -63.09
C LEU A 561 46.02 43.33 -63.02
N GLU A 562 46.06 44.24 -64.00
CA GLU A 562 46.91 45.43 -64.07
C GLU A 562 46.05 46.70 -63.94
N VAL A 563 46.27 47.48 -62.89
CA VAL A 563 45.65 48.78 -62.61
C VAL A 563 46.77 49.73 -62.13
N PRO A 564 46.78 51.02 -62.53
CA PRO A 564 48.02 51.65 -63.01
C PRO A 564 48.90 52.31 -61.93
N ALA A 565 50.15 52.57 -62.29
CA ALA A 565 51.06 53.41 -61.52
C ALA A 565 50.58 54.88 -61.52
N ALA A 566 50.37 55.45 -60.34
CA ALA A 566 50.14 56.87 -60.15
C ALA A 566 51.48 57.66 -60.17
N PRO A 567 51.52 58.90 -60.71
CA PRO A 567 52.73 59.72 -60.72
C PRO A 567 53.06 60.26 -59.33
N ALA A 568 54.34 60.35 -59.00
CA ALA A 568 54.82 60.86 -57.72
C ALA A 568 55.06 62.38 -57.73
N THR A 569 54.64 63.08 -56.67
CA THR A 569 55.22 64.30 -56.04
C THR A 569 54.18 64.96 -55.09
N PRO A 570 54.57 65.81 -54.12
CA PRO A 570 55.71 65.71 -53.20
C PRO A 570 55.26 65.92 -51.72
N VAL A 571 56.22 65.92 -50.79
CA VAL A 571 56.01 66.20 -49.36
C VAL A 571 55.53 67.65 -49.12
N THR A 572 54.60 67.86 -48.18
CA THR A 572 54.40 69.17 -47.53
C THR A 572 54.09 68.98 -46.04
N GLU A 573 54.69 69.84 -45.24
CA GLU A 573 54.78 69.88 -43.79
C GLU A 573 53.55 70.54 -43.13
N ALA A 574 53.08 70.02 -41.99
CA ALA A 574 52.18 70.75 -41.09
C ALA A 574 52.30 70.27 -39.63
N VAL A 575 52.52 71.24 -38.74
CA VAL A 575 52.71 71.13 -37.28
C VAL A 575 51.33 71.15 -36.56
N PRO A 576 51.17 70.58 -35.34
CA PRO A 576 49.86 70.15 -34.82
C PRO A 576 49.16 71.20 -33.94
N PRO A 577 47.95 70.91 -33.46
CA PRO A 577 47.44 71.44 -32.19
C PRO A 577 47.30 70.36 -31.12
N THR A 578 47.98 70.59 -30.00
CA THR A 578 47.68 69.98 -28.69
C THR A 578 46.37 70.56 -28.14
N VAL A 579 45.54 69.74 -27.46
CA VAL A 579 44.93 70.01 -26.13
C VAL A 579 43.88 68.91 -25.81
N ALA A 580 44.03 68.30 -24.63
CA ALA A 580 43.13 67.33 -23.99
C ALA A 580 42.06 68.07 -23.15
N PRO A 581 41.23 67.48 -22.24
CA PRO A 581 41.04 66.07 -21.84
C PRO A 581 39.53 65.65 -21.99
N ALA A 582 39.00 64.49 -21.52
CA ALA A 582 39.42 63.64 -20.42
C ALA A 582 38.94 62.17 -20.50
N ALA A 583 39.72 61.30 -19.83
CA ALA A 583 39.41 60.07 -19.08
C ALA A 583 38.22 59.16 -19.43
N ALA A 584 38.29 57.83 -19.26
CA ALA A 584 39.41 56.87 -19.19
C ALA A 584 38.74 55.46 -19.21
N PRO A 585 39.14 54.52 -20.09
CA PRO A 585 38.43 53.24 -20.28
C PRO A 585 39.01 52.09 -19.45
N GLY A 586 38.29 50.97 -19.37
CA GLY A 586 38.78 49.73 -18.77
C GLY A 586 38.38 48.48 -19.54
N ALA A 587 39.33 47.53 -19.65
CA ALA A 587 39.22 46.14 -20.14
C ALA A 587 38.85 45.96 -21.64
N SER A 588 39.45 45.08 -22.44
CA SER A 588 40.09 43.78 -22.17
C SER A 588 40.90 43.33 -23.41
N GLU A 589 42.04 42.64 -23.26
CA GLU A 589 42.61 41.70 -24.26
C GLU A 589 43.83 40.91 -23.67
N PRO A 590 44.40 39.84 -24.29
CA PRO A 590 44.06 38.47 -23.88
C PRO A 590 45.25 37.48 -23.65
N SER A 591 44.91 36.19 -23.50
CA SER A 591 45.69 34.97 -23.84
C SER A 591 47.00 34.59 -23.09
N LEU A 592 46.93 33.46 -22.33
CA LEU A 592 47.66 32.16 -22.45
C LEU A 592 49.16 32.10 -22.89
N PRO A 593 49.93 31.00 -22.62
CA PRO A 593 49.77 29.88 -21.66
C PRO A 593 51.09 29.47 -20.89
N ALA A 594 51.05 28.45 -20.01
CA ALA A 594 52.00 27.32 -19.87
C ALA A 594 52.06 26.70 -18.44
N ALA A 595 52.28 25.38 -18.37
CA ALA A 595 52.50 24.55 -17.16
C ALA A 595 54.02 24.18 -17.03
N PRO A 596 54.57 23.36 -16.07
CA PRO A 596 53.91 22.42 -15.14
C PRO A 596 54.52 22.28 -13.70
N GLY A 597 53.95 21.39 -12.84
CA GLY A 597 54.74 20.65 -11.82
C GLY A 597 54.09 20.27 -10.46
N ALA A 598 54.13 18.97 -10.12
CA ALA A 598 54.09 18.34 -8.78
C ALA A 598 52.75 18.10 -8.01
N VAL A 599 52.79 17.10 -7.10
CA VAL A 599 51.76 16.16 -6.58
C VAL A 599 52.33 15.52 -5.27
N PRO A 600 51.60 14.94 -4.26
CA PRO A 600 50.18 14.49 -4.14
C PRO A 600 49.42 14.96 -2.85
N ALA A 601 48.18 14.47 -2.62
CA ALA A 601 47.72 13.74 -1.39
C ALA A 601 46.17 13.63 -1.24
N GLU A 602 45.70 12.62 -0.50
CA GLU A 602 44.30 12.15 -0.31
C GLU A 602 43.72 12.57 1.06
N PRO A 603 42.37 12.70 1.22
CA PRO A 603 41.74 12.88 2.54
C PRO A 603 40.61 11.87 2.90
N ALA A 604 40.45 11.67 4.21
CA ALA A 604 39.29 11.05 4.89
C ALA A 604 39.15 11.68 6.31
N PRO A 605 38.19 11.29 7.16
CA PRO A 605 36.73 11.44 7.04
C PRO A 605 36.15 12.40 8.13
N ALA A 606 34.82 12.50 8.28
CA ALA A 606 34.15 13.38 9.25
C ALA A 606 33.28 12.63 10.29
N GLU A 607 33.12 13.23 11.47
CA GLU A 607 32.49 12.66 12.69
C GLU A 607 30.98 12.93 12.84
N ALA A 608 30.38 12.27 13.84
CA ALA A 608 28.97 12.40 14.27
C ALA A 608 28.80 13.33 15.51
N PRO A 609 27.55 13.58 15.96
CA PRO A 609 27.34 13.90 17.37
C PRO A 609 26.09 13.27 18.03
N ALA A 610 26.08 13.29 19.37
CA ALA A 610 24.97 12.97 20.28
C ALA A 610 25.25 13.64 21.65
N ALA A 611 24.37 13.73 22.67
CA ALA A 611 22.98 13.30 22.87
C ALA A 611 22.30 14.22 23.93
N THR A 612 20.97 14.20 24.11
CA THR A 612 20.34 14.71 25.37
C THR A 612 18.98 14.08 25.68
N GLN A 613 18.65 14.02 26.98
CA GLN A 613 17.42 13.46 27.58
C GLN A 613 17.18 14.16 28.96
N PRO A 614 16.14 13.85 29.77
CA PRO A 614 14.82 14.50 29.80
C PRO A 614 14.48 15.26 31.12
N ALA A 615 13.27 15.85 31.21
CA ALA A 615 12.64 16.28 32.48
C ALA A 615 11.10 16.29 32.41
N ALA A 616 10.43 16.20 33.57
CA ALA A 616 8.98 16.19 33.79
C ALA A 616 8.68 16.69 35.24
N PRO A 617 7.42 16.73 35.74
CA PRO A 617 6.13 17.17 35.19
C PRO A 617 5.55 18.38 35.99
N ALA A 618 4.33 18.83 35.69
CA ALA A 618 3.58 19.77 36.56
C ALA A 618 2.06 19.48 36.57
N GLU A 619 1.41 19.80 37.69
CA GLU A 619 0.05 19.40 38.07
C GLU A 619 -0.89 20.63 38.13
N SER A 620 -2.15 20.52 37.68
CA SER A 620 -3.26 21.40 38.12
C SER A 620 -4.63 21.01 37.54
N ALA A 621 -5.67 21.22 38.35
CA ALA A 621 -7.11 21.15 38.02
C ALA A 621 -7.85 22.12 38.98
N PRO A 622 -9.19 22.32 38.92
CA PRO A 622 -10.17 22.04 37.85
C PRO A 622 -10.96 23.32 37.42
N GLY A 623 -11.88 23.21 36.45
CA GLY A 623 -12.83 24.29 36.13
C GLY A 623 -14.00 23.87 35.22
N THR A 624 -15.23 24.10 35.68
CA THR A 624 -16.52 23.83 35.01
C THR A 624 -17.41 25.06 35.25
N PRO A 625 -18.05 25.68 34.22
CA PRO A 625 -19.35 25.23 33.69
C PRO A 625 -19.43 25.38 32.13
N ALA A 626 -20.52 25.09 31.40
CA ALA A 626 -21.94 24.87 31.71
C ALA A 626 -22.61 23.90 30.69
N ALA A 627 -23.84 23.45 31.00
CA ALA A 627 -24.67 22.63 30.11
C ALA A 627 -25.49 23.47 29.09
N PRO A 628 -26.06 22.83 28.05
CA PRO A 628 -27.51 22.87 27.91
C PRO A 628 -28.19 21.48 27.82
N ALA A 629 -29.52 21.50 27.87
CA ALA A 629 -30.43 20.38 28.16
C ALA A 629 -30.74 19.43 26.96
N PRO A 630 -31.35 18.25 27.19
CA PRO A 630 -31.54 17.23 26.15
C PRO A 630 -32.80 17.44 25.30
N ALA A 631 -32.79 16.87 24.09
CA ALA A 631 -33.99 16.68 23.28
C ALA A 631 -34.50 15.23 23.40
N GLU A 632 -35.81 15.07 23.58
CA GLU A 632 -36.50 13.78 23.68
C GLU A 632 -36.68 13.07 22.32
N PRO A 633 -36.92 11.74 22.31
CA PRO A 633 -36.99 10.94 21.09
C PRO A 633 -38.36 11.01 20.40
N THR A 634 -38.37 10.82 19.07
CA THR A 634 -39.60 10.70 18.27
C THR A 634 -39.51 9.54 17.27
N GLU A 635 -40.22 8.45 17.56
CA GLU A 635 -40.57 7.37 16.63
C GLU A 635 -41.73 6.55 17.21
N PRO A 636 -42.48 5.76 16.41
CA PRO A 636 -42.79 5.91 14.99
C PRO A 636 -44.32 5.96 14.73
N ALA A 637 -44.73 6.41 13.54
CA ALA A 637 -46.11 6.30 13.08
C ALA A 637 -46.33 4.98 12.32
N ALA A 638 -47.36 4.20 12.70
CA ALA A 638 -47.75 2.98 12.00
C ALA A 638 -48.58 3.27 10.73
N PRO A 639 -48.46 2.47 9.65
CA PRO A 639 -49.25 2.65 8.43
C PRO A 639 -50.63 2.01 8.51
N ALA A 640 -51.60 2.61 7.82
CA ALA A 640 -52.94 2.06 7.60
C ALA A 640 -52.97 1.04 6.43
N PRO A 641 -53.95 0.12 6.37
CA PRO A 641 -53.98 -0.93 5.35
C PRO A 641 -54.72 -0.53 4.06
N ALA A 642 -54.09 -0.83 2.93
CA ALA A 642 -54.69 -1.08 1.63
C ALA A 642 -53.79 -2.13 0.93
N GLY A 643 -54.27 -3.09 0.13
CA GLY A 643 -55.64 -3.36 -0.29
C GLY A 643 -55.62 -4.04 -1.66
N ALA A 644 -55.54 -5.37 -1.69
CA ALA A 644 -55.76 -6.27 -2.84
C ALA A 644 -55.90 -7.71 -2.32
#